data_AF-A0A7K1NHR8-F1
#
_entry.id   AF-A0A7K1NHR8-F1
#
_cell.length_a   1.000
_cell.length_b   1.000
_cell.length_c   1.000
_cell.angle_alpha   90.00
_cell.angle_beta   90.00
_cell.angle_gamma   90.00
#
_symmetry.space_group_name_H-M   'P 1'
#
loop_
_entity.id
_entity.type
_entity.pdbx_description
1 polymer ?
#
loop_
_entity_poly.entity_id
_entity_poly.type
_entity_poly.pdbx_seq_one_letter_code
_entity_poly.pdbx_strand_id
1 'polypeptide(L)'
;MVDQSVDGEYPEHWEADVVLRDGGTAHLRPIHPSDADAVQAFHMGQSQNSIYMRFFAFKARLSSKELKRFTEVDYRDRVAFVITIGGEIVGIGRYDRLDDPAEAEVAFNIADAHQGRGIGSILLEHLAAAAHENGIRRFSAEVLPENRKMLMVFSDAGYDVKRHFDDGVVSLEFNIDPTERSRAVMESREHRAEARSVRDLLTPSSVAVIGASRKWGTVGYQLLEHIIEGGFRGSVYAINPEALELAGMMSFGRLSEVPEPVQLAVVAVPYEEVAAVVADCAAAGVKGLVVASAGFADDGERGLARQRDLVRQARANGMRVIGPASLGIVNTHPNVSLNASMAPAMPLRGSLGLFSQSAAIGVSLYAASSRRRLGLSTFLSAGNRADVSGNDMMQYWEDDADTSAVGLYLESIGNPRKFSRLARRLARIKPVIVAKSDAMGLRLPPGHAVRTTQAPAGALDAMLRQSGVIRVETIEQLVDVAQVVSGQPLPAGPGLAIFSNSQALGKVVADSAASHGLGIGQVVAGVDLDAGQSVALPALRSALLAALESDAVHAAVAALLPARGLTVDSIADVLAECSVKSGKPVVAAFTGILDPSVYVEGMVGAGERAVPCFSNPGAAVAALAAVVRYAEWVSRDHGHFVEPEGCDPQAARAELEAHLRDVKGEQLKQLDPAATRSLLGHYGITVLPSAGFDSPDEAVEAAEALGWPVALKTTDPSLRHRLDLGGVRLDIQDAESLRLNVLQMRRILSRYGDPALEVQTMAPVGQACTFRAIEDPLLGPVISFGLAGDAVNLLDDWAHRVPPLSAADVHDFIRGPRAARKLFGYQGLPAVDVAALEDLAGRLAWLKDSHPEIALLEFNPVLCGASGAVILAADVRIGNAAQRTDSARRAMLG
;
A
#
# COMPACT_ATOMS: atom_id res chain seq x y z
N MET A 1 18.58 -14.21 5.67
CA MET A 1 19.83 -14.87 5.23
C MET A 1 19.67 -15.19 3.76
N VAL A 2 20.42 -14.52 2.89
CA VAL A 2 20.61 -15.00 1.51
C VAL A 2 22.11 -14.94 1.33
N ASP A 3 22.75 -16.09 1.52
CA ASP A 3 24.12 -16.32 1.10
C ASP A 3 24.13 -16.25 -0.44
N GLN A 4 25.19 -15.74 -1.05
CA GLN A 4 25.33 -15.82 -2.51
C GLN A 4 25.32 -17.30 -2.89
N SER A 5 24.30 -17.73 -3.63
CA SER A 5 24.14 -19.12 -4.06
C SER A 5 25.41 -19.57 -4.78
N VAL A 6 26.03 -20.61 -4.25
CA VAL A 6 27.12 -21.32 -4.93
C VAL A 6 26.54 -21.91 -6.22
N ASP A 7 27.29 -21.90 -7.33
CA ASP A 7 26.81 -22.41 -8.64
C ASP A 7 26.09 -23.76 -8.48
N GLY A 8 24.79 -23.81 -8.84
CA GLY A 8 23.95 -25.01 -8.76
C GLY A 8 23.09 -25.18 -7.50
N GLU A 9 23.09 -24.24 -6.56
CA GLU A 9 22.21 -24.27 -5.38
C GLU A 9 20.77 -23.85 -5.72
N TYR A 10 19.78 -24.51 -5.11
CA TYR A 10 18.35 -24.29 -5.41
C TYR A 10 17.89 -22.90 -4.95
N PRO A 11 17.35 -22.04 -5.83
CA PRO A 11 17.00 -20.66 -5.49
C PRO A 11 15.61 -20.56 -4.84
N GLU A 12 15.53 -20.86 -3.53
CA GLU A 12 14.27 -20.81 -2.76
C GLU A 12 13.56 -19.45 -2.84
N HIS A 13 14.31 -18.35 -2.98
CA HIS A 13 13.78 -16.99 -3.09
C HIS A 13 13.03 -16.71 -4.43
N TRP A 14 13.06 -17.66 -5.38
CA TRP A 14 12.22 -17.62 -6.58
C TRP A 14 10.87 -18.28 -6.41
N GLU A 15 10.63 -19.01 -5.33
CA GLU A 15 9.33 -19.60 -5.05
C GLU A 15 8.29 -18.52 -4.75
N ALA A 16 7.07 -18.75 -5.25
CA ALA A 16 5.95 -17.84 -5.03
C ALA A 16 4.62 -18.57 -5.18
N ASP A 17 3.67 -18.25 -4.31
CA ASP A 17 2.27 -18.55 -4.59
C ASP A 17 1.68 -17.46 -5.48
N VAL A 18 0.81 -17.84 -6.42
CA VAL A 18 0.24 -16.93 -7.41
C VAL A 18 -1.28 -17.11 -7.49
N VAL A 19 -2.00 -16.02 -7.74
CA VAL A 19 -3.43 -16.07 -8.07
C VAL A 19 -3.58 -16.19 -9.58
N LEU A 20 -4.34 -17.19 -10.05
CA LEU A 20 -4.62 -17.44 -11.45
C LEU A 20 -5.76 -16.55 -11.95
N ARG A 21 -5.93 -16.47 -13.28
CA ARG A 21 -6.98 -15.63 -13.92
C ARG A 21 -8.40 -16.03 -13.48
N ASP A 22 -8.58 -17.25 -12.99
CA ASP A 22 -9.85 -17.75 -12.50
C ASP A 22 -10.10 -17.52 -11.00
N GLY A 23 -9.18 -16.84 -10.31
CA GLY A 23 -9.27 -16.55 -8.88
C GLY A 23 -8.72 -17.66 -7.98
N GLY A 24 -8.44 -18.85 -8.52
CA GLY A 24 -7.78 -19.93 -7.79
C GLY A 24 -6.28 -19.64 -7.60
N THR A 25 -5.64 -20.38 -6.72
CA THR A 25 -4.21 -20.24 -6.41
C THR A 25 -3.38 -21.37 -7.03
N ALA A 26 -2.09 -21.14 -7.17
CA ALA A 26 -1.12 -22.15 -7.56
C ALA A 26 0.25 -21.83 -6.96
N HIS A 27 1.11 -22.84 -6.88
CA HIS A 27 2.46 -22.68 -6.35
C HIS A 27 3.48 -22.73 -7.50
N LEU A 28 4.29 -21.67 -7.63
CA LEU A 28 5.39 -21.55 -8.59
C LEU A 28 6.71 -21.79 -7.86
N ARG A 29 7.57 -22.62 -8.45
CA ARG A 29 8.93 -22.87 -7.93
C ARG A 29 9.92 -23.25 -9.03
N PRO A 30 11.23 -23.08 -8.82
CA PRO A 30 12.24 -23.67 -9.71
C PRO A 30 12.02 -25.17 -9.87
N ILE A 31 12.34 -25.69 -11.07
CA ILE A 31 12.35 -27.13 -11.30
C ILE A 31 13.50 -27.78 -10.52
N HIS A 32 13.29 -29.00 -10.04
CA HIS A 32 14.30 -29.76 -9.32
C HIS A 32 14.55 -31.11 -10.02
N PRO A 33 15.74 -31.72 -9.93
CA PRO A 33 16.03 -33.02 -10.55
C PRO A 33 15.03 -34.14 -10.20
N SER A 34 14.45 -34.09 -8.99
CA SER A 34 13.42 -35.05 -8.53
C SER A 34 12.09 -34.94 -9.29
N ASP A 35 11.87 -33.88 -10.08
CA ASP A 35 10.63 -33.69 -10.83
C ASP A 35 10.55 -34.55 -12.10
N ALA A 36 11.55 -35.38 -12.40
CA ALA A 36 11.62 -36.15 -13.65
C ALA A 36 10.35 -36.98 -13.92
N ASP A 37 9.83 -37.65 -12.89
CA ASP A 37 8.60 -38.44 -13.01
C ASP A 37 7.36 -37.56 -13.19
N ALA A 38 7.28 -36.43 -12.47
CA ALA A 38 6.18 -35.47 -12.60
C ALA A 38 6.17 -34.79 -13.97
N VAL A 39 7.33 -34.45 -14.52
CA VAL A 39 7.49 -33.90 -15.89
C VAL A 39 7.10 -34.95 -16.93
N GLN A 40 7.47 -36.22 -16.72
CA GLN A 40 7.08 -37.30 -17.61
C GLN A 40 5.55 -37.53 -17.61
N ALA A 41 4.93 -37.49 -16.43
CA ALA A 41 3.48 -37.59 -16.28
C ALA A 41 2.77 -36.39 -16.94
N PHE A 42 3.24 -35.17 -16.68
CA PHE A 42 2.75 -33.95 -17.30
C PHE A 42 2.81 -34.04 -18.84
N HIS A 43 3.94 -34.47 -19.40
CA HIS A 43 4.13 -34.61 -20.85
C HIS A 43 3.17 -35.64 -21.45
N MET A 44 3.04 -36.82 -20.82
CA MET A 44 2.15 -37.88 -21.29
C MET A 44 0.66 -37.51 -21.21
N GLY A 45 0.30 -36.58 -20.32
CA GLY A 45 -1.06 -36.07 -20.19
C GLY A 45 -1.47 -35.06 -21.26
N GLN A 46 -0.54 -34.58 -22.10
CA GLN A 46 -0.83 -33.59 -23.14
C GLN A 46 -1.41 -34.21 -24.41
N SER A 47 -2.24 -33.45 -25.13
CA SER A 47 -2.68 -33.84 -26.47
C SER A 47 -1.52 -33.88 -27.46
N GLN A 48 -1.65 -34.72 -28.50
CA GLN A 48 -0.67 -34.79 -29.58
C GLN A 48 -0.41 -33.44 -30.25
N ASN A 49 -1.45 -32.60 -30.35
CA ASN A 49 -1.33 -31.25 -30.88
C ASN A 49 -0.46 -30.37 -30.00
N SER A 50 -0.67 -30.36 -28.69
CA SER A 50 0.14 -29.55 -27.76
C SER A 50 1.61 -30.01 -27.72
N ILE A 51 1.85 -31.33 -27.79
CA ILE A 51 3.21 -31.89 -27.91
C ILE A 51 3.87 -31.43 -29.22
N TYR A 52 3.17 -31.54 -30.35
CA TYR A 52 3.68 -31.11 -31.64
C TYR A 52 3.99 -29.61 -31.66
N MET A 53 3.10 -28.78 -31.12
CA MET A 53 3.28 -27.33 -31.04
C MET A 53 4.49 -26.91 -30.18
N ARG A 54 4.89 -27.73 -29.21
CA ARG A 54 6.03 -27.45 -28.31
C ARG A 54 7.36 -28.01 -28.80
N PHE A 55 7.36 -29.22 -29.37
CA PHE A 55 8.59 -29.95 -29.69
C PHE A 55 8.84 -30.10 -31.19
N PHE A 56 7.94 -29.57 -32.02
CA PHE A 56 7.94 -29.66 -33.49
C PHE A 56 7.99 -31.12 -33.99
N ALA A 57 7.62 -32.06 -33.11
CA ALA A 57 7.67 -33.50 -33.36
C ALA A 57 6.64 -34.20 -32.46
N PHE A 58 6.08 -35.30 -32.96
CA PHE A 58 5.24 -36.19 -32.15
C PHE A 58 6.13 -37.04 -31.25
N LYS A 59 6.08 -36.76 -29.95
CA LYS A 59 6.82 -37.53 -28.93
C LYS A 59 5.84 -38.01 -27.87
N ALA A 60 5.49 -39.30 -27.89
CA ALA A 60 4.58 -39.86 -26.90
C ALA A 60 5.18 -39.86 -25.47
N ARG A 61 6.51 -39.95 -25.36
CA ARG A 61 7.26 -39.92 -24.11
C ARG A 61 8.57 -39.16 -24.29
N LEU A 62 9.13 -38.67 -23.19
CA LEU A 62 10.45 -38.06 -23.18
C LEU A 62 11.49 -39.16 -22.93
N SER A 63 12.63 -39.08 -23.60
CA SER A 63 13.75 -39.99 -23.31
C SER A 63 14.39 -39.65 -21.96
N SER A 64 15.09 -40.60 -21.34
CA SER A 64 15.82 -40.35 -20.09
C SER A 64 16.83 -39.21 -20.21
N LYS A 65 17.43 -39.02 -21.39
CA LYS A 65 18.35 -37.90 -21.68
C LYS A 65 17.61 -36.55 -21.71
N GLU A 66 16.42 -36.51 -22.29
CA GLU A 66 15.59 -35.29 -22.31
C GLU A 66 15.06 -34.94 -20.92
N LEU A 67 14.56 -35.93 -20.17
CA LEU A 67 14.14 -35.71 -18.78
C LEU A 67 15.28 -35.14 -17.94
N LYS A 68 16.46 -35.76 -18.02
CA LYS A 68 17.66 -35.25 -17.34
C LYS A 68 17.98 -33.81 -17.74
N ARG A 69 18.01 -33.51 -19.04
CA ARG A 69 18.21 -32.14 -19.55
C ARG A 69 17.14 -31.18 -19.05
N PHE A 70 15.90 -31.63 -18.90
CA PHE A 70 14.78 -30.79 -18.51
C PHE A 70 14.62 -30.61 -17.00
N THR A 71 15.24 -31.42 -16.15
CA THR A 71 15.12 -31.28 -14.68
C THR A 71 16.43 -30.90 -14.00
N GLU A 72 17.58 -31.21 -14.61
CA GLU A 72 18.90 -30.78 -14.14
C GLU A 72 19.30 -29.48 -14.84
N VAL A 73 19.12 -28.36 -14.14
CA VAL A 73 19.44 -27.00 -14.57
C VAL A 73 20.40 -26.35 -13.57
N ASP A 74 21.16 -25.34 -14.00
CA ASP A 74 22.17 -24.65 -13.18
C ASP A 74 21.66 -23.38 -12.48
N TYR A 75 20.40 -23.01 -12.75
CA TYR A 75 19.72 -21.82 -12.24
C TYR A 75 20.36 -20.48 -12.67
N ARG A 76 21.18 -20.47 -13.72
CA ARG A 76 21.89 -19.27 -14.20
C ARG A 76 21.87 -19.12 -15.71
N ASP A 77 22.37 -20.12 -16.42
CA ASP A 77 22.35 -20.17 -17.88
C ASP A 77 21.17 -20.98 -18.36
N ARG A 78 20.71 -21.93 -17.54
CA ARG A 78 19.54 -22.75 -17.78
C ARG A 78 18.64 -22.61 -16.57
N VAL A 79 17.44 -22.07 -16.78
CA VAL A 79 16.44 -21.88 -15.73
C VAL A 79 15.12 -22.47 -16.18
N ALA A 80 14.43 -23.16 -15.29
CA ALA A 80 13.06 -23.57 -15.52
C ALA A 80 12.23 -23.44 -14.25
N PHE A 81 11.00 -22.99 -14.42
CA PHE A 81 9.97 -22.91 -13.39
C PHE A 81 8.85 -23.90 -13.69
N VAL A 82 8.28 -24.46 -12.64
CA VAL A 82 7.04 -25.24 -12.67
C VAL A 82 5.97 -24.50 -11.88
N ILE A 83 4.73 -24.54 -12.40
CA ILE A 83 3.54 -24.19 -11.63
C ILE A 83 2.83 -25.48 -11.27
N THR A 84 2.45 -25.61 -10.00
CA THR A 84 1.79 -26.81 -9.44
C THR A 84 0.47 -26.48 -8.77
N ILE A 85 -0.47 -27.42 -8.84
CA ILE A 85 -1.74 -27.44 -8.10
C ILE A 85 -1.93 -28.86 -7.57
N GLY A 86 -2.15 -29.03 -6.26
CA GLY A 86 -2.21 -30.33 -5.60
C GLY A 86 -0.92 -31.15 -5.73
N GLY A 87 0.22 -30.48 -5.98
CA GLY A 87 1.50 -31.13 -6.31
C GLY A 87 1.64 -31.58 -7.77
N GLU A 88 0.58 -31.50 -8.59
CA GLU A 88 0.65 -31.82 -10.01
C GLU A 88 1.19 -30.63 -10.82
N ILE A 89 2.13 -30.87 -11.72
CA ILE A 89 2.64 -29.83 -12.64
C ILE A 89 1.54 -29.48 -13.66
N VAL A 90 1.16 -28.21 -13.70
CA VAL A 90 0.15 -27.67 -14.63
C VAL A 90 0.77 -26.74 -15.68
N GLY A 91 2.02 -26.35 -15.51
CA GLY A 91 2.77 -25.59 -16.50
C GLY A 91 4.27 -25.57 -16.22
N ILE A 92 5.06 -25.50 -17.29
CA ILE A 92 6.52 -25.42 -17.27
C ILE A 92 6.94 -24.25 -18.17
N GLY A 93 7.76 -23.35 -17.65
CA GLY A 93 8.40 -22.27 -18.41
C GLY A 93 9.91 -22.35 -18.21
N ARG A 94 10.69 -22.08 -19.26
CA ARG A 94 12.15 -22.10 -19.15
C ARG A 94 12.84 -21.13 -20.09
N TYR A 95 14.09 -20.82 -19.77
CA TYR A 95 15.03 -20.28 -20.73
C TYR A 95 16.36 -21.03 -20.72
N ASP A 96 17.05 -21.02 -21.86
CA ASP A 96 18.44 -21.43 -22.02
C ASP A 96 19.23 -20.24 -22.63
N ARG A 97 20.33 -19.82 -22.01
CA ARG A 97 21.19 -18.71 -22.47
C ARG A 97 21.83 -19.06 -23.82
N LEU A 98 21.89 -18.08 -24.70
CA LEU A 98 22.48 -18.20 -26.03
C LEU A 98 23.97 -17.78 -26.02
N ASP A 99 24.60 -17.79 -27.20
CA ASP A 99 26.00 -17.38 -27.35
C ASP A 99 26.24 -15.92 -26.94
N ASP A 100 25.24 -15.04 -27.15
CA ASP A 100 25.22 -13.71 -26.56
C ASP A 100 24.84 -13.82 -25.07
N PRO A 101 25.72 -13.44 -24.14
CA PRO A 101 25.42 -13.54 -22.71
C PRO A 101 24.23 -12.67 -22.28
N ALA A 102 23.81 -11.68 -23.05
CA ALA A 102 22.63 -10.86 -22.76
C ALA A 102 21.32 -11.46 -23.29
N GLU A 103 21.36 -12.61 -23.98
CA GLU A 103 20.20 -13.20 -24.66
C GLU A 103 19.92 -14.66 -24.22
N ALA A 104 18.65 -15.02 -24.16
CA ALA A 104 18.22 -16.39 -23.87
C ALA A 104 16.99 -16.80 -24.69
N GLU A 105 16.93 -18.06 -25.09
CA GLU A 105 15.75 -18.63 -25.75
C GLU A 105 14.74 -19.06 -24.68
N VAL A 106 13.48 -18.61 -24.80
CA VAL A 106 12.39 -18.91 -23.84
C VAL A 106 11.36 -19.85 -24.43
N ALA A 107 10.86 -20.79 -23.62
CA ALA A 107 9.84 -21.74 -24.04
C ALA A 107 8.87 -22.12 -22.92
N PHE A 108 7.61 -22.38 -23.28
CA PHE A 108 6.52 -22.67 -22.36
C PHE A 108 5.75 -23.92 -22.77
N ASN A 109 5.28 -24.70 -21.80
CA ASN A 109 4.35 -25.80 -21.99
C ASN A 109 3.28 -25.76 -20.88
N ILE A 110 2.01 -25.66 -21.24
CA ILE A 110 0.90 -25.52 -20.28
C ILE A 110 -0.06 -26.70 -20.46
N ALA A 111 -0.48 -27.32 -19.35
CA ALA A 111 -1.43 -28.43 -19.38
C ALA A 111 -2.71 -28.03 -20.13
N ASP A 112 -3.18 -28.88 -21.04
CA ASP A 112 -4.36 -28.61 -21.87
C ASP A 112 -5.59 -28.19 -21.04
N ALA A 113 -5.85 -28.87 -19.93
CA ALA A 113 -6.97 -28.56 -19.02
C ALA A 113 -6.81 -27.21 -18.27
N HIS A 114 -5.60 -26.64 -18.25
CA HIS A 114 -5.28 -25.40 -17.53
C HIS A 114 -4.96 -24.22 -18.45
N GLN A 115 -5.08 -24.39 -19.78
CA GLN A 115 -4.92 -23.29 -20.72
C GLN A 115 -5.95 -22.18 -20.48
N GLY A 116 -5.56 -20.93 -20.68
CA GLY A 116 -6.43 -19.77 -20.47
C GLY A 116 -6.51 -19.27 -19.03
N ARG A 117 -5.92 -19.97 -18.06
CA ARG A 117 -5.86 -19.57 -16.64
C ARG A 117 -4.77 -18.54 -16.29
N GLY A 118 -4.04 -18.04 -17.30
CA GLY A 118 -2.99 -17.02 -17.12
C GLY A 118 -1.61 -17.56 -16.74
N ILE A 119 -1.42 -18.89 -16.68
CA ILE A 119 -0.18 -19.57 -16.29
C ILE A 119 1.03 -19.13 -17.13
N GLY A 120 0.88 -19.06 -18.46
CA GLY A 120 2.00 -18.67 -19.35
C GLY A 120 2.51 -17.25 -19.09
N SER A 121 1.61 -16.31 -18.79
CA SER A 121 1.99 -14.94 -18.44
C SER A 121 2.72 -14.86 -17.10
N ILE A 122 2.26 -15.62 -16.10
CA ILE A 122 2.92 -15.69 -14.79
C ILE A 122 4.33 -16.28 -14.96
N LEU A 123 4.46 -17.38 -15.70
CA LEU A 123 5.77 -17.97 -15.99
C LEU A 123 6.70 -16.98 -16.70
N LEU A 124 6.19 -16.22 -17.68
CA LEU A 124 6.98 -15.20 -18.37
C LEU A 124 7.46 -14.09 -17.42
N GLU A 125 6.57 -13.58 -16.56
CA GLU A 125 6.90 -12.54 -15.57
C GLU A 125 8.00 -13.01 -14.59
N HIS A 126 7.91 -14.26 -14.10
CA HIS A 126 8.91 -14.84 -13.19
C HIS A 126 10.22 -15.20 -13.90
N LEU A 127 10.18 -15.72 -15.13
CA LEU A 127 11.38 -15.97 -15.94
C LEU A 127 12.10 -14.67 -16.28
N ALA A 128 11.37 -13.60 -16.64
CA ALA A 128 11.97 -12.30 -16.94
C ALA A 128 12.70 -11.73 -15.72
N ALA A 129 12.12 -11.84 -14.53
CA ALA A 129 12.78 -11.43 -13.29
C ALA A 129 14.06 -12.25 -13.01
N ALA A 130 13.98 -13.58 -13.07
CA ALA A 130 15.14 -14.46 -12.89
C ALA A 130 16.23 -14.25 -13.95
N ALA A 131 15.83 -13.93 -15.19
CA ALA A 131 16.75 -13.61 -16.28
C ALA A 131 17.47 -12.27 -16.05
N HIS A 132 16.75 -11.25 -15.57
CA HIS A 132 17.35 -9.96 -15.22
C HIS A 132 18.37 -10.10 -14.08
N GLU A 133 18.06 -10.89 -13.05
CA GLU A 133 19.01 -11.22 -11.96
C GLU A 133 20.29 -11.91 -12.49
N ASN A 134 20.15 -12.69 -13.57
CA ASN A 134 21.24 -13.40 -14.24
C ASN A 134 21.89 -12.61 -15.40
N GLY A 135 21.61 -11.31 -15.51
CA GLY A 135 22.23 -10.41 -16.50
C GLY A 135 21.71 -10.54 -17.93
N ILE A 136 20.61 -11.27 -18.15
CA ILE A 136 19.94 -11.38 -19.46
C ILE A 136 19.03 -10.16 -19.64
N ARG A 137 19.01 -9.62 -20.87
CA ARG A 137 18.20 -8.44 -21.24
C ARG A 137 17.20 -8.74 -22.35
N ARG A 138 17.35 -9.86 -23.07
CA ARG A 138 16.49 -10.19 -24.21
C ARG A 138 16.08 -11.64 -24.18
N PHE A 139 14.83 -11.87 -24.57
CA PHE A 139 14.35 -13.20 -24.89
C PHE A 139 14.09 -13.36 -26.37
N SER A 140 14.42 -14.53 -26.88
CA SER A 140 14.00 -15.04 -28.18
C SER A 140 13.09 -16.25 -28.01
N ALA A 141 12.20 -16.52 -28.96
CA ALA A 141 11.35 -17.71 -28.94
C ALA A 141 11.03 -18.18 -30.36
N GLU A 142 11.17 -19.48 -30.63
CA GLU A 142 10.71 -20.10 -31.86
C GLU A 142 9.31 -20.69 -31.69
N VAL A 143 8.40 -20.31 -32.58
CA VAL A 143 6.99 -20.69 -32.50
C VAL A 143 6.48 -21.10 -33.88
N LEU A 144 5.77 -22.23 -33.95
CA LEU A 144 5.10 -22.63 -35.20
C LEU A 144 4.04 -21.58 -35.61
N PRO A 145 3.93 -21.23 -36.92
CA PRO A 145 2.98 -20.22 -37.41
C PRO A 145 1.52 -20.50 -37.02
N GLU A 146 1.15 -21.77 -36.86
CA GLU A 146 -0.18 -22.21 -36.46
C GLU A 146 -0.49 -21.92 -34.98
N ASN A 147 0.52 -21.76 -34.13
CA ASN A 147 0.35 -21.52 -32.69
C ASN A 147 0.05 -20.04 -32.37
N ARG A 148 -1.07 -19.55 -32.89
CA ARG A 148 -1.53 -18.16 -32.72
C ARG A 148 -1.59 -17.72 -31.26
N LYS A 149 -1.96 -18.63 -30.35
CA LYS A 149 -2.00 -18.35 -28.90
C LYS A 149 -0.61 -17.96 -28.41
N MET A 150 0.41 -18.76 -28.69
CA MET A 150 1.78 -18.50 -28.25
C MET A 150 2.37 -17.24 -28.89
N LEU A 151 2.08 -16.99 -30.18
CA LEU A 151 2.52 -15.77 -30.87
C LEU A 151 1.99 -14.47 -30.24
N MET A 152 0.86 -14.53 -29.53
CA MET A 152 0.23 -13.38 -28.88
C MET A 152 0.62 -13.21 -27.41
N VAL A 153 1.10 -14.25 -26.71
CA VAL A 153 1.38 -14.19 -25.25
C VAL A 153 2.34 -13.04 -24.90
N PHE A 154 3.39 -12.84 -25.70
CA PHE A 154 4.41 -11.82 -25.45
C PHE A 154 3.90 -10.40 -25.73
N SER A 155 3.20 -10.20 -26.85
CA SER A 155 2.59 -8.90 -27.17
C SER A 155 1.47 -8.55 -26.18
N ASP A 156 0.68 -9.54 -25.77
CA ASP A 156 -0.39 -9.38 -24.79
C ASP A 156 0.18 -9.09 -23.40
N ALA A 157 1.42 -9.48 -23.11
CA ALA A 157 2.17 -9.14 -21.90
C ALA A 157 2.78 -7.73 -21.95
N GLY A 158 2.60 -7.00 -23.06
CA GLY A 158 3.01 -5.61 -23.20
C GLY A 158 4.45 -5.42 -23.67
N TYR A 159 5.11 -6.48 -24.15
CA TYR A 159 6.44 -6.40 -24.74
C TYR A 159 6.38 -5.97 -26.21
N ASP A 160 7.39 -5.20 -26.63
CA ASP A 160 7.59 -4.85 -28.03
C ASP A 160 8.32 -5.97 -28.75
N VAL A 161 7.56 -6.80 -29.45
CA VAL A 161 8.02 -8.06 -30.05
C VAL A 161 8.33 -7.88 -31.53
N LYS A 162 9.58 -8.12 -31.92
CA LYS A 162 9.98 -8.27 -33.32
C LYS A 162 9.68 -9.68 -33.80
N ARG A 163 9.27 -9.81 -35.06
CA ARG A 163 8.91 -11.10 -35.67
C ARG A 163 9.73 -11.31 -36.94
N HIS A 164 10.37 -12.46 -37.06
CA HIS A 164 11.03 -12.91 -38.28
C HIS A 164 10.53 -14.31 -38.66
N PHE A 165 10.46 -14.61 -39.95
CA PHE A 165 10.07 -15.93 -40.44
C PHE A 165 11.31 -16.60 -40.99
N ASP A 166 11.68 -17.74 -40.42
CA ASP A 166 12.87 -18.49 -40.80
C ASP A 166 12.59 -19.99 -40.73
N ASP A 167 13.04 -20.76 -41.72
CA ASP A 167 12.93 -22.23 -41.79
C ASP A 167 11.57 -22.85 -41.38
N GLY A 168 10.45 -22.15 -41.68
CA GLY A 168 9.10 -22.63 -41.38
C GLY A 168 8.61 -22.37 -39.96
N VAL A 169 9.39 -21.69 -39.13
CA VAL A 169 9.02 -21.20 -37.80
C VAL A 169 8.97 -19.67 -37.77
N VAL A 170 8.24 -19.12 -36.81
CA VAL A 170 8.24 -17.69 -36.50
C VAL A 170 9.17 -17.48 -35.31
N SER A 171 10.27 -16.77 -35.53
CA SER A 171 11.18 -16.33 -34.47
C SER A 171 10.71 -14.99 -33.91
N LEU A 172 10.58 -14.92 -32.59
CA LEU A 172 10.15 -13.74 -31.84
C LEU A 172 11.31 -13.23 -30.99
N GLU A 173 11.48 -11.92 -30.90
CA GLU A 173 12.54 -11.29 -30.10
C GLU A 173 11.99 -10.06 -29.35
N PHE A 174 12.27 -9.94 -28.06
CA PHE A 174 11.83 -8.81 -27.24
C PHE A 174 12.75 -8.52 -26.04
N ASN A 175 12.86 -7.24 -25.66
CA ASN A 175 13.55 -6.81 -24.44
C ASN A 175 12.68 -7.15 -23.21
N ILE A 176 13.30 -7.70 -22.16
CA ILE A 176 12.60 -8.11 -20.94
C ILE A 176 12.54 -7.01 -19.87
N ASP A 177 13.32 -5.93 -20.04
CA ASP A 177 13.29 -4.78 -19.13
C ASP A 177 11.85 -4.20 -19.07
N PRO A 178 11.28 -4.01 -17.86
CA PRO A 178 9.90 -3.59 -17.74
C PRO A 178 9.66 -2.20 -18.34
N THR A 179 8.83 -2.13 -19.38
CA THR A 179 8.28 -0.87 -19.92
C THR A 179 7.04 -0.44 -19.12
N GLU A 180 6.66 0.84 -19.17
CA GLU A 180 5.38 1.32 -18.58
C GLU A 180 4.19 0.48 -19.06
N ARG A 181 4.15 0.15 -20.34
CA ARG A 181 3.10 -0.68 -20.96
C ARG A 181 3.06 -2.07 -20.34
N SER A 182 4.21 -2.74 -20.22
CA SER A 182 4.30 -4.08 -19.64
C SER A 182 3.88 -4.09 -18.16
N ARG A 183 4.29 -3.08 -17.37
CA ARG A 183 3.87 -2.90 -15.98
C ARG A 183 2.36 -2.70 -15.86
N ALA A 184 1.77 -1.80 -16.65
CA ALA A 184 0.33 -1.56 -16.63
C ALA A 184 -0.49 -2.82 -16.98
N VAL A 185 -0.02 -3.62 -17.94
CA VAL A 185 -0.64 -4.91 -18.29
C VAL A 185 -0.55 -5.91 -17.14
N MET A 186 0.63 -6.04 -16.52
CA MET A 186 0.85 -6.93 -15.38
C MET A 186 -0.05 -6.54 -14.20
N GLU A 187 -0.12 -5.26 -13.87
CA GLU A 187 -0.98 -4.74 -12.80
C GLU A 187 -2.47 -4.96 -13.10
N SER A 188 -2.91 -4.77 -14.35
CA SER A 188 -4.29 -5.06 -14.77
C SER A 188 -4.65 -6.55 -14.66
N ARG A 189 -3.67 -7.44 -14.86
CA ARG A 189 -3.86 -8.90 -14.69
C ARG A 189 -3.89 -9.28 -13.22
N GLU A 190 -2.99 -8.73 -12.41
CA GLU A 190 -2.99 -8.85 -10.95
C GLU A 190 -4.37 -8.46 -10.39
N HIS A 191 -4.85 -7.26 -10.76
CA HIS A 191 -6.16 -6.73 -10.38
C HIS A 191 -7.30 -7.71 -10.64
N ARG A 192 -7.46 -8.12 -11.91
CA ARG A 192 -8.58 -8.99 -12.29
C ARG A 192 -8.52 -10.36 -11.62
N ALA A 193 -7.32 -10.91 -11.41
CA ALA A 193 -7.14 -12.21 -10.77
C ALA A 193 -7.50 -12.13 -9.28
N GLU A 194 -6.95 -11.14 -8.56
CA GLU A 194 -7.17 -10.98 -7.11
C GLU A 194 -8.60 -10.53 -6.79
N ALA A 195 -9.16 -9.58 -7.55
CA ALA A 195 -10.55 -9.15 -7.39
C ALA A 195 -11.54 -10.31 -7.60
N ARG A 196 -11.28 -11.17 -8.60
CA ARG A 196 -12.07 -12.39 -8.82
C ARG A 196 -11.90 -13.40 -7.68
N SER A 197 -10.68 -13.59 -7.20
CA SER A 197 -10.38 -14.47 -6.08
C SER A 197 -11.21 -14.12 -4.84
N VAL A 198 -11.27 -12.83 -4.47
CA VAL A 198 -12.11 -12.35 -3.36
C VAL A 198 -13.60 -12.45 -3.66
N ARG A 199 -14.02 -12.15 -4.90
CA ARG A 199 -15.43 -12.27 -5.32
C ARG A 199 -15.96 -13.69 -5.12
N ASP A 200 -15.17 -14.71 -5.48
CA ASP A 200 -15.53 -16.12 -5.28
C ASP A 200 -15.72 -16.48 -3.79
N LEU A 201 -15.08 -15.75 -2.86
CA LEU A 201 -15.27 -15.92 -1.41
C LEU A 201 -16.49 -15.18 -0.87
N LEU A 202 -16.80 -13.99 -1.41
CA LEU A 202 -17.89 -13.12 -0.95
C LEU A 202 -19.24 -13.42 -1.61
N THR A 203 -19.25 -14.15 -2.73
CA THR A 203 -20.47 -14.49 -3.49
C THR A 203 -20.60 -16.00 -3.79
N PRO A 204 -20.38 -16.89 -2.80
CA PRO A 204 -20.45 -18.32 -3.05
C PRO A 204 -21.88 -18.76 -3.36
N SER A 205 -22.04 -19.77 -4.22
CA SER A 205 -23.33 -20.42 -4.46
C SER A 205 -23.62 -21.56 -3.48
N SER A 206 -22.62 -22.04 -2.74
CA SER A 206 -22.75 -23.09 -1.73
C SER A 206 -21.75 -22.92 -0.59
N VAL A 207 -22.21 -23.17 0.64
CA VAL A 207 -21.42 -23.03 1.87
C VAL A 207 -21.53 -24.31 2.72
N ALA A 208 -20.40 -24.84 3.19
CA ALA A 208 -20.38 -25.89 4.21
C ALA A 208 -19.89 -25.33 5.55
N VAL A 209 -20.61 -25.62 6.64
CA VAL A 209 -20.20 -25.26 8.01
C VAL A 209 -19.62 -26.50 8.67
N ILE A 210 -18.30 -26.51 8.84
CA ILE A 210 -17.51 -27.61 9.41
C ILE A 210 -17.28 -27.34 10.89
N GLY A 211 -17.75 -28.24 11.75
CA GLY A 211 -17.87 -27.99 13.19
C GLY A 211 -19.25 -27.46 13.61
N ALA A 212 -20.24 -27.55 12.71
CA ALA A 212 -21.64 -27.29 13.05
C ALA A 212 -22.07 -28.16 14.24
N SER A 213 -22.95 -27.68 15.12
CA SER A 213 -23.26 -28.35 16.39
C SER A 213 -24.70 -28.14 16.82
N ARG A 214 -25.25 -29.05 17.64
CA ARG A 214 -26.54 -28.87 18.34
C ARG A 214 -26.42 -28.03 19.62
N LYS A 215 -25.18 -27.89 20.12
CA LYS A 215 -24.93 -27.24 21.40
C LYS A 215 -24.98 -25.72 21.22
N TRP A 216 -26.05 -25.13 21.72
CA TRP A 216 -26.23 -23.68 21.77
C TRP A 216 -25.01 -23.00 22.40
N GLY A 217 -24.59 -21.87 21.82
CA GLY A 217 -23.43 -21.09 22.24
C GLY A 217 -22.08 -21.58 21.73
N THR A 218 -22.02 -22.67 20.96
CA THR A 218 -20.78 -23.03 20.22
C THR A 218 -20.63 -22.19 18.96
N VAL A 219 -19.38 -21.92 18.54
CA VAL A 219 -19.06 -21.11 17.35
C VAL A 219 -19.72 -21.69 16.09
N GLY A 220 -19.61 -23.00 15.86
CA GLY A 220 -20.22 -23.65 14.70
C GLY A 220 -21.76 -23.69 14.72
N TYR A 221 -22.40 -23.70 15.91
CA TYR A 221 -23.85 -23.51 16.03
C TYR A 221 -24.23 -22.11 15.53
N GLN A 222 -23.56 -21.07 16.04
CA GLN A 222 -23.87 -19.68 15.72
C GLN A 222 -23.61 -19.34 14.25
N LEU A 223 -22.51 -19.81 13.67
CA LEU A 223 -22.22 -19.59 12.24
C LEU A 223 -23.27 -20.22 11.33
N LEU A 224 -23.75 -21.44 11.64
CA LEU A 224 -24.81 -22.07 10.87
C LEU A 224 -26.13 -21.28 11.00
N GLU A 225 -26.50 -20.91 12.23
CA GLU A 225 -27.69 -20.10 12.52
C GLU A 225 -27.66 -18.76 11.78
N HIS A 226 -26.55 -18.01 11.85
CA HIS A 226 -26.40 -16.71 11.19
C HIS A 226 -26.48 -16.79 9.66
N ILE A 227 -25.97 -17.86 9.03
CA ILE A 227 -26.09 -18.04 7.58
C ILE A 227 -27.55 -18.27 7.19
N ILE A 228 -28.28 -19.09 7.96
CA ILE A 228 -29.69 -19.40 7.71
C ILE A 228 -30.57 -18.17 7.97
N GLU A 229 -30.44 -17.53 9.14
CA GLU A 229 -31.20 -16.34 9.51
C GLU A 229 -30.85 -15.11 8.67
N GLY A 230 -29.60 -15.04 8.19
CA GLY A 230 -29.16 -14.04 7.22
C GLY A 230 -29.85 -14.16 5.86
N GLY A 231 -30.51 -15.29 5.58
CA GLY A 231 -31.29 -15.51 4.36
C GLY A 231 -30.43 -15.83 3.15
N PHE A 232 -29.31 -16.54 3.35
CA PHE A 232 -28.38 -16.90 2.28
C PHE A 232 -29.10 -17.58 1.11
N ARG A 233 -28.79 -17.14 -0.10
CA ARG A 233 -29.50 -17.56 -1.32
C ARG A 233 -28.94 -18.82 -1.96
N GLY A 234 -27.74 -19.24 -1.56
CA GLY A 234 -27.11 -20.48 -2.02
C GLY A 234 -27.44 -21.69 -1.14
N SER A 235 -26.87 -22.84 -1.49
CA SER A 235 -27.01 -24.09 -0.72
C SER A 235 -26.18 -24.03 0.56
N VAL A 236 -26.75 -24.43 1.69
CA VAL A 236 -26.04 -24.57 2.97
C VAL A 236 -25.90 -26.04 3.30
N TYR A 237 -24.75 -26.44 3.86
CA TYR A 237 -24.48 -27.81 4.29
C TYR A 237 -23.86 -27.80 5.69
N ALA A 238 -24.41 -28.59 6.61
CA ALA A 238 -23.87 -28.74 7.97
C ALA A 238 -23.04 -30.03 8.06
N ILE A 239 -21.78 -29.92 8.51
CA ILE A 239 -20.88 -31.08 8.66
C ILE A 239 -20.67 -31.35 10.15
N ASN A 240 -21.17 -32.49 10.61
CA ASN A 240 -21.03 -33.00 11.97
C ASN A 240 -21.07 -34.55 11.98
N PRO A 241 -20.00 -35.24 12.43
CA PRO A 241 -19.94 -36.70 12.47
C PRO A 241 -20.98 -37.40 13.37
N GLU A 242 -21.51 -36.70 14.37
CA GLU A 242 -22.36 -37.27 15.44
C GLU A 242 -23.85 -36.90 15.29
N ALA A 243 -24.18 -35.94 14.42
CA ALA A 243 -25.54 -35.47 14.22
C ALA A 243 -26.04 -35.83 12.82
N LEU A 244 -27.27 -36.35 12.73
CA LEU A 244 -27.97 -36.60 11.47
C LEU A 244 -28.81 -35.39 11.02
N GLU A 245 -29.17 -34.52 11.96
CA GLU A 245 -29.96 -33.31 11.72
C GLU A 245 -29.45 -32.16 12.59
N LEU A 246 -29.32 -30.99 11.97
CA LEU A 246 -28.91 -29.72 12.60
C LEU A 246 -29.78 -28.59 12.03
N ALA A 247 -30.27 -27.67 12.86
CA ALA A 247 -31.09 -26.53 12.41
C ALA A 247 -32.26 -26.88 11.45
N GLY A 248 -32.86 -28.07 11.60
CA GLY A 248 -33.96 -28.54 10.75
C GLY A 248 -33.54 -29.05 9.36
N MET A 249 -32.24 -29.23 9.10
CA MET A 249 -31.68 -29.76 7.85
C MET A 249 -30.84 -31.01 8.10
N MET A 250 -30.73 -31.85 7.07
CA MET A 250 -29.84 -33.01 7.10
C MET A 250 -28.38 -32.55 7.25
N SER A 251 -27.67 -33.14 8.20
CA SER A 251 -26.22 -32.95 8.35
C SER A 251 -25.46 -34.16 7.85
N PHE A 252 -24.24 -33.91 7.38
CA PHE A 252 -23.34 -34.93 6.82
C PHE A 252 -22.18 -35.20 7.78
N GLY A 253 -21.67 -36.43 7.79
CA GLY A 253 -20.56 -36.78 8.68
C GLY A 253 -19.23 -36.22 8.20
N ARG A 254 -19.07 -36.07 6.89
CA ARG A 254 -17.87 -35.55 6.21
C ARG A 254 -18.24 -34.81 4.94
N LEU A 255 -17.32 -33.96 4.47
CA LEU A 255 -17.54 -33.11 3.30
C LEU A 255 -17.75 -33.93 2.01
N SER A 256 -17.10 -35.08 1.87
CA SER A 256 -17.21 -35.95 0.70
C SER A 256 -18.58 -36.63 0.53
N GLU A 257 -19.46 -36.54 1.52
CA GLU A 257 -20.85 -37.04 1.44
C GLU A 257 -21.82 -35.98 0.92
N VAL A 258 -21.38 -34.73 0.78
CA VAL A 258 -22.22 -33.64 0.28
C VAL A 258 -22.50 -33.88 -1.22
N PRO A 259 -23.77 -33.81 -1.67
CA PRO A 259 -24.15 -34.18 -3.03
C PRO A 259 -23.72 -33.18 -4.10
N GLU A 260 -23.51 -31.92 -3.73
CA GLU A 260 -23.15 -30.84 -4.65
C GLU A 260 -21.77 -30.25 -4.31
N PRO A 261 -21.05 -29.68 -5.29
CA PRO A 261 -19.78 -29.00 -5.04
C PRO A 261 -19.93 -27.85 -4.03
N VAL A 262 -19.06 -27.84 -3.04
CA VAL A 262 -18.98 -26.77 -2.03
C VAL A 262 -17.98 -25.70 -2.48
N GLN A 263 -18.39 -24.44 -2.53
CA GLN A 263 -17.48 -23.35 -2.93
C GLN A 263 -16.74 -22.73 -1.74
N LEU A 264 -17.41 -22.55 -0.61
CA LEU A 264 -16.86 -21.96 0.61
C LEU A 264 -17.03 -22.90 1.79
N ALA A 265 -15.96 -23.19 2.53
CA ALA A 265 -16.03 -23.90 3.80
C ALA A 265 -15.79 -22.94 4.98
N VAL A 266 -16.72 -22.90 5.92
CA VAL A 266 -16.62 -22.17 7.19
C VAL A 266 -16.17 -23.16 8.25
N VAL A 267 -14.96 -22.94 8.79
CA VAL A 267 -14.26 -23.88 9.67
C VAL A 267 -14.31 -23.39 11.12
N ALA A 268 -14.98 -24.17 11.96
CA ALA A 268 -15.21 -23.91 13.38
C ALA A 268 -14.89 -25.13 14.26
N VAL A 269 -13.84 -25.86 13.91
CA VAL A 269 -13.33 -27.03 14.66
C VAL A 269 -12.11 -26.66 15.54
N PRO A 270 -11.74 -27.48 16.54
CA PRO A 270 -10.48 -27.31 17.26
C PRO A 270 -9.27 -27.22 16.32
N TYR A 271 -8.22 -26.50 16.74
CA TYR A 271 -7.09 -26.20 15.85
C TYR A 271 -6.39 -27.49 15.36
N GLU A 272 -6.37 -28.55 16.17
CA GLU A 272 -5.76 -29.84 15.84
C GLU A 272 -6.41 -30.50 14.62
N GLU A 273 -7.69 -30.21 14.37
CA GLU A 273 -8.47 -30.80 13.28
C GLU A 273 -8.40 -29.97 11.99
N VAL A 274 -7.96 -28.72 12.06
CA VAL A 274 -7.98 -27.78 10.92
C VAL A 274 -7.18 -28.33 9.73
N ALA A 275 -6.02 -28.95 9.95
CA ALA A 275 -5.21 -29.52 8.88
C ALA A 275 -5.92 -30.66 8.13
N ALA A 276 -6.65 -31.52 8.84
CA ALA A 276 -7.46 -32.58 8.24
C ALA A 276 -8.62 -32.00 7.42
N VAL A 277 -9.29 -30.97 7.96
CA VAL A 277 -10.36 -30.25 7.25
C VAL A 277 -9.85 -29.60 5.96
N VAL A 278 -8.66 -29.01 5.97
CA VAL A 278 -8.05 -28.41 4.76
C VAL A 278 -7.82 -29.49 3.69
N ALA A 279 -7.35 -30.67 4.07
CA ALA A 279 -7.16 -31.78 3.14
C ALA A 279 -8.50 -32.29 2.56
N ASP A 280 -9.55 -32.40 3.38
CA ASP A 280 -10.89 -32.78 2.93
C ASP A 280 -11.48 -31.72 1.97
N CYS A 281 -11.32 -30.43 2.28
CA CYS A 281 -11.73 -29.33 1.42
C CYS A 281 -10.98 -29.33 0.08
N ALA A 282 -9.67 -29.61 0.09
CA ALA A 282 -8.88 -29.75 -1.12
C ALA A 282 -9.40 -30.90 -2.00
N ALA A 283 -9.66 -32.07 -1.41
CA ALA A 283 -10.21 -33.23 -2.13
C ALA A 283 -11.61 -32.97 -2.70
N ALA A 284 -12.42 -32.16 -2.02
CA ALA A 284 -13.75 -31.74 -2.46
C ALA A 284 -13.73 -30.58 -3.50
N GLY A 285 -12.56 -30.01 -3.81
CA GLY A 285 -12.43 -28.89 -4.74
C GLY A 285 -13.02 -27.57 -4.23
N VAL A 286 -13.03 -27.37 -2.92
CA VAL A 286 -13.43 -26.11 -2.29
C VAL A 286 -12.51 -24.99 -2.78
N LYS A 287 -13.02 -23.76 -2.92
CA LYS A 287 -12.23 -22.61 -3.37
C LYS A 287 -11.76 -21.71 -2.23
N GLY A 288 -12.51 -21.69 -1.13
CA GLY A 288 -12.30 -20.75 -0.04
C GLY A 288 -12.52 -21.35 1.33
N LEU A 289 -11.72 -20.92 2.28
CA LEU A 289 -11.84 -21.26 3.70
C LEU A 289 -12.07 -19.99 4.52
N VAL A 290 -13.07 -19.99 5.39
CA VAL A 290 -13.24 -19.01 6.48
C VAL A 290 -12.90 -19.72 7.78
N VAL A 291 -11.72 -19.47 8.34
CA VAL A 291 -11.23 -20.15 9.54
C VAL A 291 -11.50 -19.27 10.76
N ALA A 292 -12.59 -19.58 11.48
CA ALA A 292 -12.96 -18.90 12.72
C ALA A 292 -12.11 -19.38 13.90
N SER A 293 -11.55 -20.59 13.83
CA SER A 293 -10.73 -21.20 14.88
C SER A 293 -9.52 -20.34 15.25
N ALA A 294 -9.36 -20.10 16.55
CA ALA A 294 -8.21 -19.41 17.15
C ALA A 294 -7.08 -20.39 17.53
N GLY A 295 -6.06 -19.92 18.26
CA GLY A 295 -4.93 -20.77 18.73
C GLY A 295 -3.69 -20.76 17.83
N PHE A 296 -3.69 -19.95 16.77
CA PHE A 296 -2.53 -19.77 15.89
C PHE A 296 -1.59 -18.66 16.35
N ALA A 297 -2.10 -17.54 16.89
CA ALA A 297 -1.26 -16.41 17.28
C ALA A 297 -0.62 -16.56 18.67
N ASP A 298 -1.21 -17.40 19.54
CA ASP A 298 -0.90 -17.44 20.97
C ASP A 298 0.32 -18.33 21.32
N ASP A 299 0.84 -19.11 20.38
CA ASP A 299 1.97 -20.05 20.54
C ASP A 299 3.25 -19.57 19.82
N GLY A 300 3.42 -18.24 19.74
CA GLY A 300 4.62 -17.59 19.19
C GLY A 300 5.06 -18.14 17.83
N GLU A 301 6.32 -18.57 17.72
CA GLU A 301 6.89 -19.12 16.49
C GLU A 301 6.21 -20.41 16.01
N ARG A 302 5.80 -21.30 16.92
CA ARG A 302 5.10 -22.53 16.55
C ARG A 302 3.73 -22.22 15.96
N GLY A 303 3.05 -21.24 16.54
CA GLY A 303 1.79 -20.71 16.04
C GLY A 303 1.91 -20.13 14.62
N LEU A 304 2.94 -19.32 14.38
CA LEU A 304 3.26 -18.78 13.06
C LEU A 304 3.61 -19.89 12.05
N ALA A 305 4.39 -20.90 12.44
CA ALA A 305 4.70 -22.04 11.58
C ALA A 305 3.43 -22.80 11.15
N ARG A 306 2.51 -23.06 12.10
CA ARG A 306 1.20 -23.69 11.80
C ARG A 306 0.35 -22.84 10.86
N GLN A 307 0.34 -21.52 11.07
CA GLN A 307 -0.39 -20.60 10.19
C GLN A 307 0.19 -20.61 8.77
N ARG A 308 1.52 -20.62 8.63
CA ARG A 308 2.19 -20.77 7.33
C ARG A 308 1.87 -22.10 6.68
N ASP A 309 1.84 -23.19 7.45
CA ASP A 309 1.48 -24.51 6.95
C ASP A 309 0.04 -24.57 6.44
N LEU A 310 -0.92 -23.97 7.18
CA LEU A 310 -2.32 -23.84 6.77
C LEU A 310 -2.43 -23.12 5.40
N VAL A 311 -1.79 -21.95 5.29
CA VAL A 311 -1.84 -21.15 4.06
C VAL A 311 -1.16 -21.88 2.91
N ARG A 312 0.02 -22.47 3.14
CA ARG A 312 0.76 -23.25 2.13
C ARG A 312 -0.09 -24.41 1.61
N GLN A 313 -0.70 -25.20 2.49
CA GLN A 313 -1.56 -26.31 2.10
C GLN A 313 -2.79 -25.83 1.32
N ALA A 314 -3.43 -24.75 1.76
CA ALA A 314 -4.59 -24.20 1.06
C ALA A 314 -4.22 -23.69 -0.35
N ARG A 315 -3.17 -22.86 -0.46
CA ARG A 315 -2.74 -22.27 -1.73
C ARG A 315 -2.21 -23.30 -2.72
N ALA A 316 -1.49 -24.31 -2.23
CA ALA A 316 -1.04 -25.42 -3.06
C ALA A 316 -2.21 -26.17 -3.71
N ASN A 317 -3.40 -26.16 -3.10
CA ASN A 317 -4.61 -26.83 -3.59
C ASN A 317 -5.62 -25.88 -4.24
N GLY A 318 -5.21 -24.66 -4.62
CA GLY A 318 -6.08 -23.72 -5.30
C GLY A 318 -7.07 -22.96 -4.42
N MET A 319 -6.95 -23.08 -3.09
CA MET A 319 -7.81 -22.40 -2.12
C MET A 319 -7.23 -21.06 -1.65
N ARG A 320 -8.13 -20.17 -1.19
CA ARG A 320 -7.82 -18.98 -0.39
C ARG A 320 -8.28 -19.13 1.06
N VAL A 321 -7.64 -18.41 1.97
CA VAL A 321 -7.95 -18.44 3.41
C VAL A 321 -8.28 -17.05 3.94
N ILE A 322 -9.43 -16.94 4.59
CA ILE A 322 -9.81 -15.82 5.46
C ILE A 322 -9.62 -16.28 6.90
N GLY A 323 -8.83 -15.55 7.68
CA GLY A 323 -8.38 -15.97 9.01
C GLY A 323 -6.92 -16.44 9.02
N PRO A 324 -6.54 -17.32 9.98
CA PRO A 324 -7.38 -17.85 11.05
C PRO A 324 -7.77 -16.80 12.09
N ALA A 325 -8.52 -17.20 13.12
CA ALA A 325 -9.08 -16.29 14.14
C ALA A 325 -9.91 -15.16 13.52
N SER A 326 -10.64 -15.46 12.45
CA SER A 326 -11.49 -14.50 11.75
C SER A 326 -12.84 -14.33 12.45
N LEU A 327 -13.39 -13.10 12.44
CA LEU A 327 -14.81 -12.91 12.77
C LEU A 327 -15.73 -13.48 11.69
N GLY A 328 -15.25 -13.59 10.46
CA GLY A 328 -15.96 -14.08 9.28
C GLY A 328 -16.26 -12.99 8.24
N ILE A 329 -17.23 -13.28 7.37
CA ILE A 329 -17.62 -12.43 6.24
C ILE A 329 -19.12 -12.17 6.19
N VAL A 330 -19.49 -11.02 5.63
CA VAL A 330 -20.87 -10.63 5.35
C VAL A 330 -20.97 -10.03 3.95
N ASN A 331 -22.03 -10.36 3.22
CA ASN A 331 -22.40 -9.75 1.94
C ASN A 331 -23.91 -9.48 1.90
N THR A 332 -24.29 -8.20 1.83
CA THR A 332 -25.70 -7.76 1.89
C THR A 332 -26.40 -7.70 0.54
N HIS A 333 -25.71 -8.07 -0.55
CA HIS A 333 -26.32 -8.11 -1.87
C HIS A 333 -27.55 -9.05 -1.87
N PRO A 334 -28.73 -8.62 -2.37
CA PRO A 334 -29.98 -9.40 -2.25
C PRO A 334 -29.94 -10.80 -2.87
N ASN A 335 -29.12 -10.99 -3.91
CA ASN A 335 -28.93 -12.29 -4.56
C ASN A 335 -27.94 -13.20 -3.83
N VAL A 336 -27.32 -12.72 -2.74
CA VAL A 336 -26.32 -13.46 -1.95
C VAL A 336 -26.82 -13.61 -0.52
N SER A 337 -27.04 -12.49 0.20
CA SER A 337 -27.54 -12.43 1.58
C SER A 337 -26.76 -13.34 2.55
N LEU A 338 -25.43 -13.25 2.54
CA LEU A 338 -24.55 -14.12 3.33
C LEU A 338 -24.13 -13.43 4.64
N ASN A 339 -24.37 -14.08 5.78
CA ASN A 339 -23.71 -13.78 7.04
C ASN A 339 -22.96 -15.02 7.55
N ALA A 340 -21.75 -15.24 7.05
CA ALA A 340 -20.84 -16.29 7.53
C ALA A 340 -19.85 -15.70 8.53
N SER A 341 -20.40 -15.10 9.59
CA SER A 341 -19.62 -14.41 10.62
C SER A 341 -20.21 -14.56 12.02
N MET A 342 -19.44 -14.22 13.04
CA MET A 342 -19.90 -14.13 14.43
C MET A 342 -20.58 -12.80 14.74
N ALA A 343 -20.87 -11.98 13.71
CA ALA A 343 -21.73 -10.81 13.88
C ALA A 343 -23.18 -11.27 14.15
N PRO A 344 -23.84 -10.72 15.19
CA PRO A 344 -25.06 -11.31 15.75
C PRO A 344 -26.30 -11.22 14.86
N ALA A 345 -26.28 -10.40 13.80
CA ALA A 345 -27.39 -10.25 12.87
C ALA A 345 -26.88 -9.68 11.55
N MET A 346 -27.65 -9.86 10.48
CA MET A 346 -27.39 -9.23 9.18
C MET A 346 -27.43 -7.70 9.29
N PRO A 347 -26.46 -6.94 8.73
CA PRO A 347 -26.46 -5.50 8.82
C PRO A 347 -27.47 -4.90 7.84
N LEU A 348 -27.80 -3.62 8.03
CA LEU A 348 -28.54 -2.87 7.02
C LEU A 348 -27.77 -2.91 5.70
N ARG A 349 -28.48 -3.07 4.58
CA ARG A 349 -27.87 -2.93 3.25
C ARG A 349 -27.53 -1.47 3.00
N GLY A 350 -26.33 -1.24 2.46
CA GLY A 350 -25.90 0.04 1.92
C GLY A 350 -24.67 -0.16 1.05
N SER A 351 -23.86 0.89 0.94
CA SER A 351 -22.74 0.94 0.00
C SER A 351 -21.37 1.05 0.65
N LEU A 352 -21.28 0.85 1.97
CA LEU A 352 -20.02 0.87 2.71
C LEU A 352 -19.39 -0.53 2.74
N GLY A 353 -18.21 -0.67 2.17
CA GLY A 353 -17.36 -1.86 2.33
C GLY A 353 -16.47 -1.72 3.57
N LEU A 354 -16.39 -2.75 4.42
CA LEU A 354 -15.56 -2.72 5.64
C LEU A 354 -14.58 -3.89 5.70
N PHE A 355 -13.35 -3.60 6.12
CA PHE A 355 -12.29 -4.57 6.36
C PHE A 355 -11.65 -4.38 7.75
N SER A 356 -11.40 -5.47 8.46
CA SER A 356 -10.68 -5.44 9.73
C SER A 356 -9.63 -6.56 9.83
N GLN A 357 -8.41 -6.22 10.24
CA GLN A 357 -7.35 -7.20 10.55
C GLN A 357 -7.47 -7.81 11.96
N SER A 358 -8.51 -7.48 12.72
CA SER A 358 -8.68 -8.05 14.06
C SER A 358 -10.12 -8.45 14.26
N ALA A 359 -10.36 -9.66 14.78
CA ALA A 359 -11.71 -10.13 15.06
C ALA A 359 -12.39 -9.28 16.14
N ALA A 360 -11.69 -8.99 17.25
CA ALA A 360 -12.22 -8.17 18.33
C ALA A 360 -12.52 -6.73 17.88
N ILE A 361 -11.61 -6.12 17.11
CA ILE A 361 -11.86 -4.81 16.52
C ILE A 361 -12.96 -4.88 15.45
N GLY A 362 -13.03 -5.99 14.71
CA GLY A 362 -14.10 -6.28 13.77
C GLY A 362 -15.48 -6.24 14.44
N VAL A 363 -15.63 -6.83 15.63
CA VAL A 363 -16.88 -6.75 16.42
C VAL A 363 -17.19 -5.29 16.77
N SER A 364 -16.21 -4.54 17.27
CA SER A 364 -16.38 -3.14 17.63
C SER A 364 -16.75 -2.27 16.42
N LEU A 365 -16.12 -2.48 15.28
CA LEU A 365 -16.40 -1.78 14.02
C LEU A 365 -17.79 -2.12 13.48
N TYR A 366 -18.17 -3.41 13.54
CA TYR A 366 -19.50 -3.87 13.15
C TYR A 366 -20.60 -3.26 14.05
N ALA A 367 -20.37 -3.28 15.37
CA ALA A 367 -21.27 -2.69 16.35
C ALA A 367 -21.38 -1.18 16.16
N ALA A 368 -20.26 -0.46 15.98
CA ALA A 368 -20.27 0.98 15.72
C ALA A 368 -21.05 1.33 14.45
N SER A 369 -20.83 0.59 13.35
CA SER A 369 -21.56 0.77 12.09
C SER A 369 -23.07 0.52 12.26
N SER A 370 -23.44 -0.54 12.98
CA SER A 370 -24.84 -0.88 13.28
C SER A 370 -25.51 0.19 14.16
N ARG A 371 -24.82 0.67 15.20
CA ARG A 371 -25.31 1.77 16.05
C ARG A 371 -25.53 3.04 15.24
N ARG A 372 -24.69 3.32 14.24
CA ARG A 372 -24.82 4.48 13.33
C ARG A 372 -25.81 4.26 12.18
N ARG A 373 -26.50 3.11 12.14
CA ARG A 373 -27.43 2.71 11.06
C ARG A 373 -26.79 2.84 9.68
N LEU A 374 -25.48 2.58 9.59
CA LEU A 374 -24.78 2.61 8.32
C LEU A 374 -25.00 1.32 7.57
N GLY A 375 -25.49 1.44 6.35
CA GLY A 375 -25.70 0.32 5.48
C GLY A 375 -24.37 -0.19 4.91
N LEU A 376 -24.12 -1.49 5.06
CA LEU A 376 -22.92 -2.15 4.54
C LEU A 376 -23.23 -2.82 3.21
N SER A 377 -22.27 -2.82 2.29
CA SER A 377 -22.28 -3.70 1.10
C SER A 377 -21.66 -5.06 1.48
N THR A 378 -20.46 -5.00 2.04
CA THR A 378 -19.65 -6.16 2.41
C THR A 378 -18.86 -5.87 3.69
N PHE A 379 -18.63 -6.89 4.51
CA PHE A 379 -17.75 -6.83 5.68
C PHE A 379 -16.85 -8.06 5.70
N LEU A 380 -15.55 -7.88 5.89
CA LEU A 380 -14.59 -8.96 6.04
C LEU A 380 -13.67 -8.71 7.23
N SER A 381 -13.61 -9.68 8.14
CA SER A 381 -12.57 -9.74 9.17
C SER A 381 -11.52 -10.76 8.77
N ALA A 382 -10.28 -10.32 8.56
CA ALA A 382 -9.20 -11.21 8.14
C ALA A 382 -8.60 -12.03 9.30
N GLY A 383 -8.96 -11.73 10.56
CA GLY A 383 -8.25 -12.28 11.72
C GLY A 383 -6.75 -12.01 11.58
N ASN A 384 -5.92 -13.04 11.77
CA ASN A 384 -4.47 -12.93 11.64
C ASN A 384 -3.95 -12.51 10.25
N ARG A 385 -4.83 -12.39 9.24
CA ARG A 385 -4.49 -11.99 7.87
C ARG A 385 -3.36 -12.86 7.30
N ALA A 386 -3.54 -14.17 7.38
CA ALA A 386 -2.55 -15.12 6.90
C ALA A 386 -2.51 -15.23 5.36
N ASP A 387 -3.62 -14.92 4.68
CA ASP A 387 -3.71 -14.95 3.23
C ASP A 387 -4.49 -13.74 2.66
N VAL A 388 -5.82 -13.71 2.77
CA VAL A 388 -6.61 -12.58 2.25
C VAL A 388 -6.32 -11.30 3.05
N SER A 389 -6.01 -10.22 2.34
CA SER A 389 -5.57 -8.94 2.91
C SER A 389 -6.45 -7.76 2.49
N GLY A 390 -6.16 -6.59 3.07
CA GLY A 390 -6.82 -5.34 2.67
C GLY A 390 -6.51 -4.94 1.22
N ASN A 391 -5.36 -5.36 0.67
CA ASN A 391 -5.02 -5.12 -0.74
C ASN A 391 -5.94 -5.92 -1.68
N ASP A 392 -6.28 -7.16 -1.31
CA ASP A 392 -7.22 -7.97 -2.08
C ASP A 392 -8.63 -7.36 -2.04
N MET A 393 -9.07 -6.89 -0.85
CA MET A 393 -10.36 -6.23 -0.70
C MET A 393 -10.48 -4.92 -1.47
N MET A 394 -9.44 -4.08 -1.49
CA MET A 394 -9.44 -2.84 -2.28
C MET A 394 -9.61 -3.12 -3.78
N GLN A 395 -8.99 -4.19 -4.30
CA GLN A 395 -9.15 -4.58 -5.70
C GLN A 395 -10.54 -5.13 -5.99
N TYR A 396 -11.12 -5.92 -5.08
CA TYR A 396 -12.52 -6.32 -5.19
C TYR A 396 -13.46 -5.10 -5.22
N TRP A 397 -13.29 -4.16 -4.29
CA TRP A 397 -14.14 -2.99 -4.19
C TRP A 397 -14.00 -2.01 -5.34
N GLU A 398 -12.86 -1.96 -6.02
CA GLU A 398 -12.70 -1.15 -7.23
C GLU A 398 -13.74 -1.55 -8.30
N ASP A 399 -13.96 -2.86 -8.51
CA ASP A 399 -14.90 -3.40 -9.49
C ASP A 399 -16.33 -3.60 -8.96
N ASP A 400 -16.56 -3.47 -7.66
CA ASP A 400 -17.85 -3.74 -7.03
C ASP A 400 -18.82 -2.55 -7.14
N ALA A 401 -19.89 -2.70 -7.91
CA ALA A 401 -20.85 -1.61 -8.16
C ALA A 401 -21.71 -1.26 -6.93
N ASP A 402 -21.89 -2.19 -5.99
CA ASP A 402 -22.66 -1.94 -4.77
C ASP A 402 -21.88 -1.16 -3.71
N THR A 403 -20.56 -1.07 -3.83
CA THR A 403 -19.69 -0.35 -2.89
C THR A 403 -19.33 1.03 -3.41
N SER A 404 -19.63 2.09 -2.66
CA SER A 404 -19.32 3.48 -3.00
C SER A 404 -18.25 4.11 -2.09
N ALA A 405 -18.03 3.56 -0.89
CA ALA A 405 -17.00 4.00 0.04
C ALA A 405 -16.44 2.78 0.81
N VAL A 406 -15.19 2.87 1.26
CA VAL A 406 -14.53 1.76 1.96
C VAL A 406 -13.86 2.21 3.26
N GLY A 407 -13.96 1.38 4.28
CA GLY A 407 -13.30 1.56 5.58
C GLY A 407 -12.39 0.38 5.90
N LEU A 408 -11.13 0.64 6.24
CA LEU A 408 -10.16 -0.37 6.63
C LEU A 408 -9.62 -0.08 8.03
N TYR A 409 -9.69 -1.06 8.92
CA TYR A 409 -8.89 -1.08 10.13
C TYR A 409 -7.62 -1.91 9.90
N LEU A 410 -6.46 -1.26 9.94
CA LEU A 410 -5.17 -1.88 9.65
C LEU A 410 -4.25 -1.77 10.85
N GLU A 411 -3.69 -2.90 11.26
CA GLU A 411 -2.65 -2.97 12.28
C GLU A 411 -1.26 -3.13 11.65
N SER A 412 -1.22 -3.55 10.38
CA SER A 412 -0.01 -3.72 9.59
C SER A 412 -0.31 -3.66 8.08
N ILE A 413 0.70 -3.36 7.27
CA ILE A 413 0.61 -3.44 5.79
C ILE A 413 1.71 -4.39 5.31
N GLY A 414 1.36 -5.38 4.47
CA GLY A 414 2.34 -6.34 3.95
C GLY A 414 3.23 -5.72 2.86
N ASN A 415 2.61 -5.26 1.78
CA ASN A 415 3.29 -4.55 0.70
C ASN A 415 2.74 -3.11 0.61
N PRO A 416 3.43 -2.10 1.20
CA PRO A 416 2.95 -0.73 1.26
C PRO A 416 3.01 0.02 -0.07
N ARG A 417 3.87 -0.39 -1.01
CA ARG A 417 3.86 0.17 -2.37
C ARG A 417 2.66 -0.28 -3.16
N LYS A 418 2.35 -1.59 -3.13
CA LYS A 418 1.10 -2.14 -3.64
C LYS A 418 -0.09 -1.47 -2.94
N PHE A 419 -0.07 -1.35 -1.62
CA PHE A 419 -1.12 -0.66 -0.88
C PHE A 419 -1.31 0.79 -1.36
N SER A 420 -0.25 1.60 -1.40
CA SER A 420 -0.26 3.01 -1.83
C SER A 420 -0.80 3.17 -3.24
N ARG A 421 -0.33 2.32 -4.18
CA ARG A 421 -0.80 2.28 -5.57
C ARG A 421 -2.29 1.94 -5.67
N LEU A 422 -2.73 0.88 -4.99
CA LEU A 422 -4.13 0.44 -4.98
C LEU A 422 -5.04 1.48 -4.30
N ALA A 423 -4.62 2.00 -3.15
CA ALA A 423 -5.34 3.02 -2.42
C ALA A 423 -5.48 4.31 -3.24
N ARG A 424 -4.41 4.77 -3.91
CA ARG A 424 -4.45 5.93 -4.81
C ARG A 424 -5.41 5.74 -5.98
N ARG A 425 -5.41 4.55 -6.59
CA ARG A 425 -6.31 4.24 -7.72
C ARG A 425 -7.76 4.19 -7.24
N LEU A 426 -8.03 3.50 -6.13
CA LEU A 426 -9.36 3.39 -5.54
C LEU A 426 -9.88 4.75 -5.02
N ALA A 427 -9.05 5.52 -4.33
CA ALA A 427 -9.40 6.84 -3.77
C ALA A 427 -9.86 7.85 -4.81
N ARG A 428 -9.44 7.72 -6.08
CA ARG A 428 -9.91 8.57 -7.17
C ARG A 428 -11.38 8.34 -7.56
N ILE A 429 -11.91 7.15 -7.24
CA ILE A 429 -13.28 6.77 -7.62
C ILE A 429 -14.18 6.53 -6.40
N LYS A 430 -13.61 6.12 -5.25
CA LYS A 430 -14.33 5.73 -4.02
C LYS A 430 -13.52 6.19 -2.81
N PRO A 431 -14.12 6.88 -1.82
CA PRO A 431 -13.40 7.30 -0.62
C PRO A 431 -12.83 6.10 0.15
N VAL A 432 -11.54 6.18 0.50
CA VAL A 432 -10.82 5.16 1.27
C VAL A 432 -10.50 5.71 2.65
N ILE A 433 -11.11 5.13 3.69
CA ILE A 433 -10.93 5.55 5.08
C ILE A 433 -10.07 4.49 5.78
N VAL A 434 -8.97 4.90 6.41
CA VAL A 434 -8.09 3.97 7.14
C VAL A 434 -7.98 4.40 8.59
N ALA A 435 -8.47 3.54 9.48
CA ALA A 435 -8.20 3.62 10.91
C ALA A 435 -6.88 2.89 11.22
N LYS A 436 -5.93 3.63 11.79
CA LYS A 436 -4.69 3.08 12.34
C LYS A 436 -4.31 3.73 13.66
N SER A 437 -3.59 2.99 14.50
CA SER A 437 -2.86 3.55 15.64
C SER A 437 -1.52 4.13 15.20
N ASP A 438 -0.92 5.00 16.02
CA ASP A 438 0.44 5.49 15.78
C ASP A 438 1.51 4.41 16.02
N ALA A 439 1.14 3.31 16.68
CA ALA A 439 2.01 2.15 16.85
C ALA A 439 2.05 1.23 15.61
N MET A 440 1.18 1.45 14.62
CA MET A 440 1.12 0.66 13.40
C MET A 440 2.47 0.67 12.67
N GLY A 441 3.00 -0.53 12.38
CA GLY A 441 4.30 -0.70 11.73
C GLY A 441 5.50 -0.61 12.68
N LEU A 442 5.36 -0.07 13.90
CA LEU A 442 6.43 -0.07 14.91
C LEU A 442 6.48 -1.38 15.69
N ARG A 443 5.33 -2.07 15.81
CA ARG A 443 5.20 -3.38 16.44
C ARG A 443 4.29 -4.27 15.59
N LEU A 444 4.60 -5.56 15.58
CA LEU A 444 3.77 -6.54 14.89
C LEU A 444 2.67 -7.04 15.82
N PRO A 445 1.41 -7.07 15.34
CA PRO A 445 0.35 -7.79 16.01
C PRO A 445 0.67 -9.30 16.07
N PRO A 446 0.20 -10.02 17.10
CA PRO A 446 0.32 -11.48 17.16
C PRO A 446 -0.23 -12.15 15.88
N GLY A 447 0.53 -13.10 15.32
CA GLY A 447 0.14 -13.81 14.10
C GLY A 447 0.44 -13.08 12.78
N HIS A 448 0.86 -11.81 12.80
CA HIS A 448 1.22 -11.08 11.58
C HIS A 448 2.68 -11.32 11.20
N ALA A 449 2.93 -11.73 9.95
CA ALA A 449 4.27 -11.95 9.41
C ALA A 449 4.67 -10.81 8.45
N VAL A 450 4.92 -9.61 8.96
CA VAL A 450 5.40 -8.49 8.13
C VAL A 450 6.60 -7.81 8.77
N ARG A 451 7.18 -6.82 8.08
CA ARG A 451 8.33 -6.05 8.57
C ARG A 451 7.87 -4.86 9.39
N THR A 452 8.71 -4.44 10.33
CA THR A 452 8.53 -3.18 11.04
C THR A 452 9.23 -2.04 10.30
N THR A 453 8.73 -0.83 10.49
CA THR A 453 9.33 0.38 9.94
C THR A 453 10.40 0.92 10.87
N GLN A 454 11.46 1.43 10.27
CA GLN A 454 12.49 2.29 10.84
C GLN A 454 12.34 3.74 10.35
N ALA A 455 11.27 4.05 9.62
CA ALA A 455 11.00 5.38 9.11
C ALA A 455 10.64 6.37 10.22
N PRO A 456 10.90 7.68 10.00
CA PRO A 456 10.48 8.72 10.93
C PRO A 456 8.98 8.69 11.22
N ALA A 457 8.60 9.20 12.39
CA ALA A 457 7.20 9.37 12.76
C ALA A 457 6.46 10.19 11.68
N GLY A 458 5.24 9.79 11.36
CA GLY A 458 4.43 10.46 10.33
C GLY A 458 4.78 10.11 8.87
N ALA A 459 5.85 9.36 8.57
CA ALA A 459 6.15 8.91 7.21
C ALA A 459 5.03 8.04 6.62
N LEU A 460 4.53 7.07 7.40
CA LEU A 460 3.37 6.25 7.02
C LEU A 460 2.11 7.11 6.81
N ASP A 461 1.89 8.13 7.65
CA ASP A 461 0.77 9.06 7.50
C ASP A 461 0.89 9.93 6.25
N ALA A 462 2.12 10.29 5.87
CA ALA A 462 2.38 10.99 4.63
C ALA A 462 2.07 10.10 3.42
N MET A 463 2.46 8.82 3.45
CA MET A 463 2.14 7.85 2.40
C MET A 463 0.63 7.69 2.21
N LEU A 464 -0.14 7.54 3.31
CA LEU A 464 -1.60 7.44 3.26
C LEU A 464 -2.23 8.70 2.65
N ARG A 465 -1.83 9.89 3.12
CA ARG A 465 -2.33 11.17 2.58
C ARG A 465 -1.99 11.37 1.11
N GLN A 466 -0.77 11.03 0.68
CA GLN A 466 -0.36 11.11 -0.73
C GLN A 466 -1.20 10.17 -1.62
N SER A 467 -1.72 9.09 -1.05
CA SER A 467 -2.58 8.12 -1.73
C SER A 467 -4.06 8.47 -1.69
N GLY A 468 -4.44 9.65 -1.17
CA GLY A 468 -5.85 10.06 -1.07
C GLY A 468 -6.63 9.35 0.04
N VAL A 469 -5.95 8.63 0.93
CA VAL A 469 -6.59 7.95 2.06
C VAL A 469 -6.97 8.96 3.13
N ILE A 470 -8.22 8.88 3.58
CA ILE A 470 -8.71 9.58 4.77
C ILE A 470 -8.23 8.81 6.01
N ARG A 471 -7.06 9.18 6.53
CA ARG A 471 -6.52 8.58 7.76
C ARG A 471 -7.27 9.10 8.98
N VAL A 472 -7.68 8.17 9.84
CA VAL A 472 -8.29 8.43 11.15
C VAL A 472 -7.58 7.63 12.24
N GLU A 473 -7.80 8.00 13.50
CA GLU A 473 -7.14 7.39 14.66
C GLU A 473 -7.98 6.31 15.32
N THR A 474 -9.31 6.44 15.25
CA THR A 474 -10.24 5.58 15.98
C THR A 474 -11.32 4.99 15.08
N ILE A 475 -11.94 3.92 15.57
CA ILE A 475 -13.11 3.30 14.94
C ILE A 475 -14.25 4.32 14.85
N GLU A 476 -14.50 5.10 15.90
CA GLU A 476 -15.57 6.09 15.91
C GLU A 476 -15.35 7.15 14.82
N GLN A 477 -14.11 7.66 14.67
CA GLN A 477 -13.77 8.59 13.59
C GLN A 477 -13.93 7.95 12.20
N LEU A 478 -13.62 6.66 12.03
CA LEU A 478 -13.84 5.95 10.77
C LEU A 478 -15.32 5.96 10.41
N VAL A 479 -16.18 5.60 11.37
CA VAL A 479 -17.63 5.54 11.18
C VAL A 479 -18.23 6.95 11.00
N ASP A 480 -17.71 7.95 11.71
CA ASP A 480 -18.04 9.39 11.56
C ASP A 480 -17.79 9.90 10.13
N VAL A 481 -16.64 9.57 9.54
CA VAL A 481 -16.32 9.94 8.16
C VAL A 481 -17.17 9.10 7.20
N ALA A 482 -17.31 7.80 7.46
CA ALA A 482 -18.05 6.88 6.61
C ALA A 482 -19.52 7.30 6.43
N GLN A 483 -20.19 7.79 7.47
CA GLN A 483 -21.56 8.29 7.35
C GLN A 483 -21.68 9.51 6.42
N VAL A 484 -20.70 10.41 6.43
CA VAL A 484 -20.71 11.59 5.54
C VAL A 484 -20.53 11.13 4.10
N VAL A 485 -19.48 10.35 3.80
CA VAL A 485 -19.17 9.96 2.41
C VAL A 485 -20.16 8.95 1.81
N SER A 486 -20.86 8.18 2.65
CA SER A 486 -21.87 7.22 2.17
C SER A 486 -23.25 7.84 2.00
N GLY A 487 -23.51 8.97 2.68
CA GLY A 487 -24.84 9.58 2.75
C GLY A 487 -24.98 10.95 2.12
N GLN A 488 -23.89 11.60 1.72
CA GLN A 488 -23.89 12.98 1.26
C GLN A 488 -22.99 13.17 0.01
N PRO A 489 -23.29 14.16 -0.85
CA PRO A 489 -22.41 14.54 -1.94
C PRO A 489 -21.08 15.12 -1.43
N LEU A 490 -20.02 15.04 -2.24
CA LEU A 490 -18.73 15.63 -1.89
C LEU A 490 -18.81 17.17 -1.96
N PRO A 491 -18.24 17.90 -0.98
CA PRO A 491 -18.17 19.35 -1.02
C PRO A 491 -17.18 19.80 -2.10
N ALA A 492 -17.52 20.86 -2.84
CA ALA A 492 -16.63 21.42 -3.88
C ALA A 492 -15.52 22.34 -3.31
N GLY A 493 -15.50 22.58 -2.01
CA GLY A 493 -14.51 23.44 -1.35
C GLY A 493 -14.69 23.53 0.17
N PRO A 494 -13.88 24.34 0.87
CA PRO A 494 -13.85 24.37 2.34
C PRO A 494 -14.86 25.33 2.98
N GLY A 495 -15.65 26.05 2.19
CA GLY A 495 -16.61 27.04 2.68
C GLY A 495 -17.83 26.41 3.36
N LEU A 496 -18.12 26.81 4.60
CA LEU A 496 -19.15 26.23 5.45
C LEU A 496 -20.21 27.25 5.83
N ALA A 497 -21.48 26.83 5.80
CA ALA A 497 -22.58 27.52 6.47
C ALA A 497 -22.90 26.83 7.81
N ILE A 498 -22.97 27.61 8.89
CA ILE A 498 -23.29 27.10 10.24
C ILE A 498 -24.68 27.55 10.64
N PHE A 499 -25.54 26.61 10.99
CA PHE A 499 -26.89 26.86 11.50
C PHE A 499 -26.97 26.44 12.96
N SER A 500 -27.48 27.32 13.81
CA SER A 500 -27.65 27.04 15.24
C SER A 500 -28.85 27.80 15.82
N ASN A 501 -29.57 27.18 16.75
CA ASN A 501 -30.56 27.85 17.61
C ASN A 501 -29.94 28.48 18.88
N SER A 502 -28.62 28.44 19.00
CA SER A 502 -27.86 29.05 20.10
C SER A 502 -26.64 29.81 19.58
N GLN A 503 -26.51 31.07 19.96
CA GLN A 503 -25.36 31.91 19.57
C GLN A 503 -24.04 31.36 20.09
N ALA A 504 -24.01 30.91 21.35
CA ALA A 504 -22.81 30.35 21.96
C ALA A 504 -22.36 29.07 21.25
N LEU A 505 -23.31 28.18 20.94
CA LEU A 505 -23.03 26.95 20.20
C LEU A 505 -22.54 27.24 18.78
N GLY A 506 -23.19 28.17 18.07
CA GLY A 506 -22.77 28.57 16.72
C GLY A 506 -21.34 29.08 16.67
N LYS A 507 -20.91 29.85 17.69
CA LYS A 507 -19.52 30.32 17.82
C LYS A 507 -18.54 29.15 18.07
N VAL A 508 -18.87 28.22 18.96
CA VAL A 508 -18.03 27.04 19.22
C VAL A 508 -17.82 26.21 17.95
N VAL A 509 -18.88 26.02 17.16
CA VAL A 509 -18.78 25.32 15.86
C VAL A 509 -17.91 26.10 14.87
N ALA A 510 -18.04 27.42 14.80
CA ALA A 510 -17.22 28.25 13.94
C ALA A 510 -15.73 28.21 14.31
N ASP A 511 -15.41 28.31 15.60
CA ASP A 511 -14.03 28.21 16.11
C ASP A 511 -13.44 26.82 15.83
N SER A 512 -14.23 25.75 16.01
CA SER A 512 -13.82 24.37 15.67
C SER A 512 -13.62 24.17 14.16
N ALA A 513 -14.45 24.79 13.32
CA ALA A 513 -14.31 24.70 11.86
C ALA A 513 -13.04 25.42 11.39
N ALA A 514 -12.76 26.61 11.95
CA ALA A 514 -11.53 27.35 11.68
C ALA A 514 -10.26 26.57 12.09
N SER A 515 -10.27 25.87 13.23
CA SER A 515 -9.12 25.06 13.67
C SER A 515 -8.84 23.86 12.76
N HIS A 516 -9.84 23.41 12.01
CA HIS A 516 -9.71 22.34 11.01
C HIS A 516 -9.45 22.86 9.58
N GLY A 517 -9.27 24.18 9.42
CA GLY A 517 -8.99 24.81 8.13
C GLY A 517 -10.23 25.02 7.24
N LEU A 518 -11.44 24.89 7.79
CA LEU A 518 -12.66 25.21 7.05
C LEU A 518 -12.91 26.71 7.03
N GLY A 519 -13.34 27.23 5.87
CA GLY A 519 -13.72 28.63 5.71
C GLY A 519 -15.15 28.85 6.19
N ILE A 520 -15.42 29.93 6.91
CA ILE A 520 -16.78 30.26 7.35
C ILE A 520 -17.42 31.21 6.33
N GLY A 521 -18.31 30.66 5.49
CA GLY A 521 -19.06 31.45 4.51
C GLY A 521 -20.22 32.20 5.15
N GLN A 522 -20.94 31.55 6.07
CA GLN A 522 -22.09 32.14 6.75
C GLN A 522 -22.32 31.51 8.12
N VAL A 523 -22.77 32.32 9.09
CA VAL A 523 -23.24 31.84 10.40
C VAL A 523 -24.64 32.37 10.66
N VAL A 524 -25.59 31.45 10.84
CA VAL A 524 -26.99 31.71 11.21
C VAL A 524 -27.23 31.12 12.59
N ALA A 525 -26.87 31.87 13.64
CA ALA A 525 -26.89 31.39 15.03
C ALA A 525 -28.09 31.88 15.87
N GLY A 526 -29.25 32.03 15.22
CA GLY A 526 -30.51 32.45 15.83
C GLY A 526 -31.73 31.82 15.18
N VAL A 527 -31.62 30.56 14.74
CA VAL A 527 -32.75 29.81 14.17
C VAL A 527 -33.82 29.64 15.24
N ASP A 528 -34.98 30.27 15.05
CA ASP A 528 -36.12 30.13 15.96
C ASP A 528 -36.83 28.79 15.70
N LEU A 529 -36.48 27.81 16.53
CA LEU A 529 -37.09 26.48 16.52
C LEU A 529 -38.28 26.35 17.48
N ASP A 530 -38.53 27.35 18.32
CA ASP A 530 -39.62 27.33 19.31
C ASP A 530 -40.94 27.93 18.76
N ALA A 531 -40.93 28.48 17.55
CA ALA A 531 -42.11 28.97 16.82
C ALA A 531 -43.14 27.87 16.44
N GLY A 532 -42.86 26.61 16.77
CA GLY A 532 -43.70 25.46 16.44
C GLY A 532 -43.45 24.91 15.03
N GLN A 533 -43.74 23.62 14.83
CA GLN A 533 -43.32 22.86 13.65
C GLN A 533 -43.71 23.50 12.31
N SER A 534 -44.96 23.98 12.18
CA SER A 534 -45.49 24.56 10.94
C SER A 534 -44.83 25.88 10.53
N VAL A 535 -44.09 26.53 11.43
CA VAL A 535 -43.39 27.80 11.17
C VAL A 535 -41.87 27.58 11.15
N ALA A 536 -41.34 26.86 12.14
CA ALA A 536 -39.91 26.62 12.30
C ALA A 536 -39.29 25.81 11.14
N LEU A 537 -39.94 24.72 10.71
CA LEU A 537 -39.37 23.86 9.66
C LEU A 537 -39.33 24.55 8.28
N PRO A 538 -40.38 25.24 7.80
CA PRO A 538 -40.29 26.04 6.57
C PRO A 538 -39.27 27.16 6.64
N ALA A 539 -39.13 27.83 7.80
CA ALA A 539 -38.14 28.89 8.00
C ALA A 539 -36.71 28.33 7.93
N LEU A 540 -36.42 27.23 8.63
CA LEU A 540 -35.13 26.54 8.56
C LEU A 540 -34.81 26.11 7.12
N ARG A 541 -35.78 25.51 6.43
CA ARG A 541 -35.65 25.11 5.02
C ARG A 541 -35.24 26.30 4.14
N SER A 542 -35.99 27.40 4.21
CA SER A 542 -35.75 28.58 3.37
C SER A 542 -34.38 29.19 3.66
N ALA A 543 -34.00 29.30 4.94
CA ALA A 543 -32.72 29.88 5.33
C ALA A 543 -31.54 28.99 4.90
N LEU A 544 -31.66 27.67 5.05
CA LEU A 544 -30.64 26.71 4.65
C LEU A 544 -30.44 26.69 3.13
N LEU A 545 -31.53 26.65 2.35
CA LEU A 545 -31.43 26.71 0.88
C LEU A 545 -30.79 28.02 0.42
N ALA A 546 -31.19 29.17 0.96
CA ALA A 546 -30.60 30.46 0.61
C ALA A 546 -29.10 30.53 0.91
N ALA A 547 -28.65 29.94 2.03
CA ALA A 547 -27.21 29.86 2.34
C ALA A 547 -26.47 28.93 1.37
N LEU A 548 -27.07 27.80 1.01
CA LEU A 548 -26.51 26.81 0.09
C LEU A 548 -26.50 27.29 -1.37
N GLU A 549 -27.25 28.33 -1.74
CA GLU A 549 -27.16 28.97 -3.07
C GLU A 549 -25.87 29.78 -3.26
N SER A 550 -25.21 30.19 -2.17
CA SER A 550 -23.95 30.95 -2.24
C SER A 550 -22.79 30.11 -2.77
N ASP A 551 -22.02 30.65 -3.71
CA ASP A 551 -20.77 30.04 -4.21
C ASP A 551 -19.67 30.01 -3.15
N ALA A 552 -19.78 30.83 -2.09
CA ALA A 552 -18.86 30.78 -0.95
C ALA A 552 -19.15 29.62 0.02
N VAL A 553 -20.31 28.95 -0.11
CA VAL A 553 -20.75 27.87 0.75
C VAL A 553 -20.75 26.56 -0.03
N HIS A 554 -20.03 25.57 0.45
CA HIS A 554 -19.86 24.26 -0.17
C HIS A 554 -20.43 23.12 0.68
N ALA A 555 -20.71 23.38 1.97
CA ALA A 555 -21.33 22.45 2.90
C ALA A 555 -22.10 23.22 4.00
N ALA A 556 -22.96 22.53 4.75
CA ALA A 556 -23.58 23.09 5.95
C ALA A 556 -23.51 22.16 7.17
N VAL A 557 -23.36 22.76 8.35
CA VAL A 557 -23.48 22.09 9.66
C VAL A 557 -24.63 22.72 10.43
N ALA A 558 -25.65 21.93 10.77
CA ALA A 558 -26.74 22.33 11.64
C ALA A 558 -26.49 21.80 13.07
N ALA A 559 -25.97 22.66 13.96
CA ALA A 559 -25.72 22.33 15.35
C ALA A 559 -26.84 22.86 16.24
N LEU A 560 -27.70 21.96 16.73
CA LEU A 560 -28.99 22.31 17.32
C LEU A 560 -29.15 21.72 18.72
N LEU A 561 -29.67 22.54 19.64
CA LEU A 561 -30.19 22.13 20.95
C LEU A 561 -31.65 21.64 20.82
N PRO A 562 -32.18 20.87 21.78
CA PRO A 562 -33.56 20.38 21.72
C PRO A 562 -34.54 21.54 21.71
N ALA A 563 -35.56 21.47 20.85
CA ALA A 563 -36.62 22.48 20.70
C ALA A 563 -38.00 21.85 20.96
N ARG A 564 -38.94 22.63 21.50
CA ARG A 564 -40.25 22.09 21.88
C ARG A 564 -41.11 21.82 20.66
N GLY A 565 -41.73 20.64 20.62
CA GLY A 565 -42.66 20.27 19.54
C GLY A 565 -41.99 19.94 18.21
N LEU A 566 -40.67 19.74 18.20
CA LEU A 566 -39.91 19.25 17.05
C LEU A 566 -39.20 17.94 17.40
N THR A 567 -39.16 17.02 16.45
CA THR A 567 -38.38 15.77 16.57
C THR A 567 -37.11 15.86 15.74
N VAL A 568 -36.10 15.08 16.12
CA VAL A 568 -34.85 14.92 15.38
C VAL A 568 -35.14 14.49 13.93
N ASP A 569 -36.05 13.53 13.73
CA ASP A 569 -36.46 13.06 12.40
C ASP A 569 -37.06 14.20 11.56
N SER A 570 -37.96 15.02 12.13
CA SER A 570 -38.60 16.12 11.40
C SER A 570 -37.63 17.20 10.95
N ILE A 571 -36.56 17.44 11.72
CA ILE A 571 -35.49 18.37 11.35
C ILE A 571 -34.58 17.72 10.32
N ALA A 572 -34.17 16.46 10.54
CA ALA A 572 -33.32 15.71 9.61
C ALA A 572 -33.95 15.62 8.21
N ASP A 573 -35.26 15.39 8.11
CA ASP A 573 -35.99 15.39 6.83
C ASP A 573 -35.84 16.72 6.06
N VAL A 574 -35.90 17.86 6.76
CA VAL A 574 -35.70 19.19 6.16
C VAL A 574 -34.26 19.34 5.67
N LEU A 575 -33.29 18.94 6.50
CA LEU A 575 -31.86 19.01 6.15
C LEU A 575 -31.55 18.12 4.94
N ALA A 576 -32.10 16.91 4.89
CA ALA A 576 -31.94 15.98 3.78
C ALA A 576 -32.47 16.56 2.48
N GLU A 577 -33.68 17.12 2.50
CA GLU A 577 -34.27 17.76 1.33
C GLU A 577 -33.41 18.94 0.85
N CYS A 578 -32.83 19.72 1.76
CA CYS A 578 -31.94 20.83 1.39
C CYS A 578 -30.63 20.33 0.76
N SER A 579 -30.05 19.24 1.28
CA SER A 579 -28.87 18.62 0.68
C SER A 579 -29.16 18.13 -0.74
N VAL A 580 -30.23 17.34 -0.92
CA VAL A 580 -30.62 16.81 -2.23
C VAL A 580 -30.89 17.93 -3.24
N LYS A 581 -31.59 18.99 -2.83
CA LYS A 581 -31.92 20.12 -3.72
C LYS A 581 -30.70 20.95 -4.12
N SER A 582 -29.75 21.14 -3.21
CA SER A 582 -28.56 21.96 -3.45
C SER A 582 -27.40 21.19 -4.08
N GLY A 583 -27.40 19.85 -3.96
CA GLY A 583 -26.25 19.02 -4.30
C GLY A 583 -25.04 19.23 -3.38
N LYS A 584 -25.22 19.88 -2.22
CA LYS A 584 -24.17 20.17 -1.24
C LYS A 584 -24.37 19.34 0.04
N PRO A 585 -23.29 18.86 0.69
CA PRO A 585 -23.40 18.09 1.92
C PRO A 585 -23.96 18.91 3.08
N VAL A 586 -24.89 18.31 3.81
CA VAL A 586 -25.47 18.85 5.05
C VAL A 586 -25.31 17.79 6.15
N VAL A 587 -24.73 18.19 7.28
CA VAL A 587 -24.62 17.33 8.47
C VAL A 587 -25.28 18.00 9.66
N ALA A 588 -25.78 17.19 10.60
CA ALA A 588 -26.45 17.69 11.80
C ALA A 588 -25.69 17.30 13.07
N ALA A 589 -25.65 18.18 14.05
CA ALA A 589 -25.19 17.86 15.39
C ALA A 589 -26.30 18.19 16.39
N PHE A 590 -26.95 17.16 16.91
CA PHE A 590 -27.99 17.31 17.93
C PHE A 590 -27.37 17.11 19.31
N THR A 591 -27.21 18.20 20.05
CA THR A 591 -26.56 18.20 21.36
C THR A 591 -27.56 18.51 22.48
N GLY A 592 -27.28 18.04 23.70
CA GLY A 592 -28.14 18.29 24.87
C GLY A 592 -29.42 17.46 24.94
N ILE A 593 -29.58 16.43 24.09
CA ILE A 593 -30.67 15.46 24.18
C ILE A 593 -30.32 14.44 25.26
N LEU A 594 -31.13 14.39 26.33
CA LEU A 594 -30.92 13.51 27.48
C LEU A 594 -31.73 12.21 27.40
N ASP A 595 -32.72 12.15 26.52
CA ASP A 595 -33.57 10.97 26.35
C ASP A 595 -32.83 9.91 25.50
N PRO A 596 -32.45 8.76 26.08
CA PRO A 596 -31.70 7.72 25.37
C PRO A 596 -32.53 7.01 24.29
N SER A 597 -33.86 7.19 24.27
CA SER A 597 -34.71 6.64 23.22
C SER A 597 -34.65 7.46 21.92
N VAL A 598 -34.21 8.71 22.01
CA VAL A 598 -34.06 9.60 20.85
C VAL A 598 -32.73 9.31 20.17
N TYR A 599 -32.81 8.90 18.91
CA TYR A 599 -31.65 8.57 18.11
C TYR A 599 -31.03 9.84 17.51
N VAL A 600 -29.79 10.14 17.90
CA VAL A 600 -29.10 11.42 17.57
C VAL A 600 -27.80 11.24 16.82
N GLU A 601 -27.35 10.00 16.63
CA GLU A 601 -26.00 9.69 16.18
C GLU A 601 -26.00 8.59 15.12
N GLY A 602 -25.62 8.92 13.89
CA GLY A 602 -25.70 8.03 12.73
C GLY A 602 -26.61 8.57 11.63
N MET A 603 -27.05 7.69 10.74
CA MET A 603 -27.94 8.02 9.62
C MET A 603 -29.39 8.15 10.12
N VAL A 604 -29.94 9.36 10.07
CA VAL A 604 -31.34 9.66 10.43
C VAL A 604 -32.14 9.95 9.16
N GLY A 605 -33.31 9.33 9.01
CA GLY A 605 -34.10 9.33 7.78
C GLY A 605 -34.02 8.00 7.03
N ALA A 606 -34.46 7.97 5.78
CA ALA A 606 -34.48 6.75 4.96
C ALA A 606 -34.02 6.99 3.52
N GLY A 607 -33.24 6.05 2.98
CA GLY A 607 -32.73 6.09 1.60
C GLY A 607 -31.91 7.35 1.31
N GLU A 608 -32.16 7.98 0.16
CA GLU A 608 -31.52 9.25 -0.26
C GLU A 608 -31.88 10.45 0.63
N ARG A 609 -32.82 10.29 1.57
CA ARG A 609 -33.20 11.32 2.55
C ARG A 609 -32.54 11.13 3.92
N ALA A 610 -31.49 10.31 4.01
CA ALA A 610 -30.79 10.12 5.27
C ALA A 610 -29.70 11.19 5.47
N VAL A 611 -29.64 11.78 6.66
CA VAL A 611 -28.66 12.80 7.04
C VAL A 611 -27.68 12.22 8.07
N PRO A 612 -26.37 12.48 7.93
CA PRO A 612 -25.40 12.15 8.96
C PRO A 612 -25.59 13.04 10.18
N CYS A 613 -26.01 12.43 11.29
CA CYS A 613 -26.25 13.10 12.56
C CYS A 613 -25.16 12.72 13.57
N PHE A 614 -24.82 13.67 14.43
CA PHE A 614 -23.79 13.54 15.46
C PHE A 614 -24.33 14.02 16.80
N SER A 615 -23.92 13.38 17.89
CA SER A 615 -24.17 13.85 19.26
C SER A 615 -23.22 14.99 19.66
N ASN A 616 -22.09 15.14 18.95
CA ASN A 616 -21.05 16.13 19.21
C ASN A 616 -20.78 16.99 17.95
N PRO A 617 -21.00 18.33 18.01
CA PRO A 617 -20.67 19.23 16.90
C PRO A 617 -19.20 19.22 16.47
N GLY A 618 -18.26 19.04 17.40
CA GLY A 618 -16.83 18.95 17.07
C GLY A 618 -16.50 17.73 16.20
N ALA A 619 -17.16 16.59 16.47
CA ALA A 619 -17.01 15.39 15.66
C ALA A 619 -17.61 15.58 14.26
N ALA A 620 -18.78 16.23 14.16
CA ALA A 620 -19.40 16.55 12.88
C ALA A 620 -18.49 17.43 12.00
N VAL A 621 -17.89 18.47 12.60
CA VAL A 621 -16.95 19.37 11.93
C VAL A 621 -15.67 18.63 11.52
N ALA A 622 -15.10 17.81 12.40
CA ALA A 622 -13.88 17.06 12.12
C ALA A 622 -14.08 16.06 10.96
N ALA A 623 -15.20 15.33 10.96
CA ALA A 623 -15.56 14.40 9.89
C ALA A 623 -15.76 15.12 8.56
N LEU A 624 -16.52 16.22 8.55
CA LEU A 624 -16.73 17.02 7.35
C LEU A 624 -15.41 17.61 6.83
N ALA A 625 -14.53 18.08 7.71
CA ALA A 625 -13.22 18.60 7.33
C ALA A 625 -12.33 17.52 6.68
N ALA A 626 -12.42 16.27 7.15
CA ALA A 626 -11.72 15.15 6.52
C ALA A 626 -12.26 14.88 5.11
N VAL A 627 -13.58 14.96 4.91
CA VAL A 627 -14.21 14.81 3.59
C VAL A 627 -13.89 15.97 2.65
N VAL A 628 -13.83 17.21 3.15
CA VAL A 628 -13.37 18.38 2.38
C VAL A 628 -11.96 18.19 1.87
N ARG A 629 -11.00 17.80 2.73
CA ARG A 629 -9.61 17.55 2.31
C ARG A 629 -9.51 16.44 1.27
N TYR A 630 -10.34 15.41 1.38
CA TYR A 630 -10.43 14.36 0.37
C TYR A 630 -11.00 14.88 -0.96
N ALA A 631 -12.07 15.67 -0.93
CA ALA A 631 -12.64 16.26 -2.14
C ALA A 631 -11.67 17.22 -2.85
N GLU A 632 -10.91 18.01 -2.08
CA GLU A 632 -9.79 18.82 -2.59
C GLU A 632 -8.70 17.94 -3.22
N TRP A 633 -8.36 16.82 -2.60
CA TRP A 633 -7.40 15.88 -3.17
C TRP A 633 -7.91 15.29 -4.49
N VAL A 634 -9.16 14.84 -4.56
CA VAL A 634 -9.77 14.25 -5.78
C VAL A 634 -9.85 15.25 -6.93
N SER A 635 -10.19 16.51 -6.64
CA SER A 635 -10.36 17.55 -7.65
C SER A 635 -9.05 18.16 -8.14
N ARG A 636 -7.95 17.92 -7.43
CA ARG A 636 -6.64 18.47 -7.77
C ARG A 636 -6.02 17.78 -8.99
N ASP A 637 -5.33 18.56 -9.81
CA ASP A 637 -4.39 17.99 -10.77
C ASP A 637 -3.15 17.48 -10.03
N HIS A 638 -3.00 16.15 -10.02
CA HIS A 638 -1.85 15.51 -9.40
C HIS A 638 -0.58 15.63 -10.25
N GLY A 639 -0.66 16.14 -11.47
CA GLY A 639 0.47 16.20 -12.40
C GLY A 639 1.01 14.82 -12.78
N HIS A 640 2.13 14.82 -13.49
CA HIS A 640 2.84 13.60 -13.87
C HIS A 640 3.98 13.31 -12.89
N PHE A 641 4.36 12.03 -12.79
CA PHE A 641 5.62 11.64 -12.14
C PHE A 641 6.77 12.28 -12.90
N VAL A 642 7.68 12.92 -12.17
CA VAL A 642 8.76 13.70 -12.77
C VAL A 642 9.99 12.81 -12.92
N GLU A 643 10.46 12.64 -14.15
CA GLU A 643 11.82 12.18 -14.45
C GLU A 643 12.67 13.42 -14.75
N PRO A 644 13.55 13.86 -13.82
CA PRO A 644 14.35 15.04 -14.06
C PRO A 644 15.31 14.86 -15.24
N GLU A 645 15.49 15.90 -16.05
CA GLU A 645 16.47 15.89 -17.14
C GLU A 645 17.90 15.77 -16.61
N GLY A 646 18.75 15.10 -17.39
CA GLY A 646 20.17 14.92 -17.09
C GLY A 646 20.47 13.84 -16.04
N CYS A 647 19.52 12.95 -15.75
CA CYS A 647 19.73 11.79 -14.89
C CYS A 647 20.16 10.54 -15.70
N ASP A 648 21.15 9.80 -15.19
CA ASP A 648 21.58 8.49 -15.70
C ASP A 648 21.53 7.42 -14.59
N PRO A 649 20.34 6.83 -14.33
CA PRO A 649 20.19 5.76 -13.34
C PRO A 649 21.01 4.50 -13.68
N GLN A 650 21.31 4.26 -14.97
CA GLN A 650 22.03 3.06 -15.39
C GLN A 650 23.51 3.16 -15.02
N ALA A 651 24.14 4.31 -15.29
CA ALA A 651 25.51 4.57 -14.87
C ALA A 651 25.65 4.55 -13.34
N ALA A 652 24.72 5.18 -12.62
CA ALA A 652 24.69 5.14 -11.15
C ALA A 652 24.57 3.71 -10.60
N ARG A 653 23.73 2.87 -11.22
CA ARG A 653 23.60 1.45 -10.83
C ARG A 653 24.91 0.68 -11.03
N ALA A 654 25.58 0.85 -12.17
CA ALA A 654 26.85 0.19 -12.44
C ALA A 654 27.95 0.59 -11.43
N GLU A 655 27.99 1.87 -11.04
CA GLU A 655 28.89 2.38 -10.00
C GLU A 655 28.56 1.79 -8.61
N LEU A 656 27.28 1.75 -8.24
CA LEU A 656 26.81 1.13 -7.00
C LEU A 656 27.16 -0.36 -6.93
N GLU A 657 26.92 -1.11 -8.00
CA GLU A 657 27.25 -2.54 -8.09
C GLU A 657 28.75 -2.78 -7.85
N ALA A 658 29.63 -1.89 -8.32
CA ALA A 658 31.06 -1.95 -8.04
C ALA A 658 31.38 -1.71 -6.56
N HIS A 659 30.73 -0.72 -5.92
CA HIS A 659 30.96 -0.39 -4.51
C HIS A 659 30.39 -1.42 -3.53
N LEU A 660 29.35 -2.17 -3.94
CA LEU A 660 28.66 -3.17 -3.14
C LEU A 660 29.34 -4.54 -3.09
N ARG A 661 30.32 -4.82 -3.96
CA ARG A 661 31.00 -6.15 -4.01
C ARG A 661 31.55 -6.60 -2.66
N ASP A 662 31.98 -5.65 -1.84
CA ASP A 662 32.56 -5.90 -0.52
C ASP A 662 31.55 -5.82 0.64
N VAL A 663 30.29 -5.45 0.36
CA VAL A 663 29.24 -5.27 1.37
C VAL A 663 28.53 -6.60 1.61
N LYS A 664 28.63 -7.15 2.83
CA LYS A 664 28.00 -8.42 3.21
C LYS A 664 26.96 -8.23 4.33
N GLY A 665 25.85 -8.95 4.23
CA GLY A 665 24.79 -8.94 5.25
C GLY A 665 24.15 -7.56 5.44
N GLU A 666 23.98 -7.15 6.70
CA GLU A 666 23.33 -5.88 7.10
C GLU A 666 24.32 -4.71 7.28
N GLN A 667 25.58 -4.89 6.86
CA GLN A 667 26.58 -3.84 6.99
C GLN A 667 26.26 -2.66 6.07
N LEU A 668 26.38 -1.44 6.60
CA LEU A 668 26.34 -0.22 5.82
C LEU A 668 27.76 0.26 5.55
N LYS A 669 28.06 0.58 4.29
CA LYS A 669 29.32 1.18 3.86
C LYS A 669 29.10 2.66 3.59
N GLN A 670 29.84 3.51 4.29
CA GLN A 670 29.87 4.94 3.99
C GLN A 670 30.73 5.18 2.77
N LEU A 671 30.22 5.95 1.80
CA LEU A 671 31.00 6.37 0.64
C LEU A 671 31.94 7.52 1.02
N ASP A 672 33.14 7.52 0.45
CA ASP A 672 34.04 8.66 0.59
C ASP A 672 33.50 9.88 -0.21
N PRO A 673 34.06 11.09 0.02
CA PRO A 673 33.57 12.30 -0.65
C PRO A 673 33.68 12.27 -2.18
N ALA A 674 34.66 11.55 -2.75
CA ALA A 674 34.84 11.50 -4.20
C ALA A 674 33.79 10.58 -4.84
N ALA A 675 33.60 9.38 -4.29
CA ALA A 675 32.55 8.45 -4.69
C ALA A 675 31.15 9.06 -4.49
N THR A 676 30.93 9.77 -3.38
CA THR A 676 29.67 10.48 -3.12
C THR A 676 29.35 11.50 -4.21
N ARG A 677 30.34 12.32 -4.61
CA ARG A 677 30.15 13.31 -5.70
C ARG A 677 29.94 12.66 -7.06
N SER A 678 30.65 11.57 -7.36
CA SER A 678 30.48 10.81 -8.61
C SER A 678 29.07 10.26 -8.71
N LEU A 679 28.62 9.52 -7.69
CA LEU A 679 27.30 8.92 -7.63
C LEU A 679 26.16 9.95 -7.75
N LEU A 680 26.24 11.04 -6.99
CA LEU A 680 25.24 12.12 -7.03
C LEU A 680 25.26 12.89 -8.36
N GLY A 681 26.44 12.98 -9.00
CA GLY A 681 26.64 13.62 -10.29
C GLY A 681 25.82 12.98 -11.42
N HIS A 682 25.61 11.66 -11.39
CA HIS A 682 24.73 10.96 -12.35
C HIS A 682 23.27 11.43 -12.28
N TYR A 683 22.86 12.10 -11.20
CA TYR A 683 21.53 12.69 -11.06
C TYR A 683 21.52 14.21 -11.22
N GLY A 684 22.63 14.81 -11.65
CA GLY A 684 22.82 16.26 -11.72
C GLY A 684 22.90 16.93 -10.35
N ILE A 685 23.11 16.17 -9.27
CA ILE A 685 23.20 16.71 -7.92
C ILE A 685 24.66 17.05 -7.61
N THR A 686 24.94 18.35 -7.45
CA THR A 686 26.31 18.84 -7.19
C THR A 686 26.49 19.18 -5.71
N VAL A 687 27.48 18.56 -5.07
CA VAL A 687 27.91 18.89 -3.70
C VAL A 687 29.12 19.81 -3.76
N LEU A 688 29.10 20.88 -2.98
CA LEU A 688 30.16 21.89 -2.97
C LEU A 688 31.50 21.25 -2.53
N PRO A 689 32.58 21.39 -3.32
CA PRO A 689 33.83 20.71 -3.02
C PRO A 689 34.48 21.26 -1.75
N SER A 690 34.96 20.36 -0.89
CA SER A 690 35.86 20.67 0.22
C SER A 690 37.17 19.91 0.06
N ALA A 691 38.24 20.44 0.65
CA ALA A 691 39.56 19.85 0.66
C ALA A 691 40.09 19.78 2.10
N GLY A 692 40.42 18.57 2.55
CA GLY A 692 41.16 18.36 3.78
C GLY A 692 42.62 18.79 3.64
N PHE A 693 43.26 19.14 4.75
CA PHE A 693 44.66 19.55 4.78
C PHE A 693 45.31 19.19 6.13
N ASP A 694 46.61 18.96 6.13
CA ASP A 694 47.39 18.65 7.32
C ASP A 694 48.23 19.86 7.79
N SER A 695 48.53 20.80 6.90
CA SER A 695 49.27 22.03 7.22
C SER A 695 48.53 23.34 6.84
N PRO A 696 48.80 24.47 7.50
CA PRO A 696 48.23 25.76 7.10
C PRO A 696 48.58 26.20 5.68
N ASP A 697 49.72 25.74 5.13
CA ASP A 697 50.11 26.06 3.75
C ASP A 697 49.32 25.22 2.74
N GLU A 698 49.11 23.93 3.00
CA GLU A 698 48.19 23.09 2.22
C GLU A 698 46.76 23.65 2.24
N ALA A 699 46.31 24.23 3.36
CA ALA A 699 45.01 24.90 3.44
C ALA A 699 44.92 26.10 2.48
N VAL A 700 46.01 26.86 2.32
CA VAL A 700 46.08 28.00 1.39
C VAL A 700 46.10 27.52 -0.06
N GLU A 701 46.90 26.49 -0.39
CA GLU A 701 46.91 25.89 -1.72
C GLU A 701 45.50 25.37 -2.10
N ALA A 702 44.83 24.72 -1.16
CA ALA A 702 43.44 24.29 -1.33
C ALA A 702 42.49 25.48 -1.55
N ALA A 703 42.62 26.56 -0.77
CA ALA A 703 41.81 27.76 -0.92
C ALA A 703 42.02 28.47 -2.27
N GLU A 704 43.26 28.51 -2.78
CA GLU A 704 43.57 29.06 -4.09
C GLU A 704 42.94 28.25 -5.23
N ALA A 705 42.91 26.92 -5.10
CA ALA A 705 42.24 26.03 -6.05
C ALA A 705 40.70 26.13 -5.98
N LEU A 706 40.15 26.30 -4.78
CA LEU A 706 38.70 26.37 -4.53
C LEU A 706 38.10 27.77 -4.79
N GLY A 707 38.93 28.81 -4.77
CA GLY A 707 38.54 30.21 -4.93
C GLY A 707 38.08 30.88 -3.62
N TRP A 708 38.43 32.16 -3.47
CA TRP A 708 38.08 33.00 -2.33
C TRP A 708 36.70 33.67 -2.50
N PRO A 709 35.95 33.95 -1.42
CA PRO A 709 36.25 33.61 -0.01
C PRO A 709 35.96 32.14 0.33
N VAL A 710 36.60 31.63 1.38
CA VAL A 710 36.47 30.25 1.87
C VAL A 710 35.97 30.18 3.31
N ALA A 711 35.40 29.04 3.65
CA ALA A 711 35.08 28.64 5.01
C ALA A 711 36.07 27.56 5.49
N LEU A 712 36.45 27.64 6.76
CA LEU A 712 37.25 26.65 7.45
C LEU A 712 36.37 25.85 8.42
N LYS A 713 36.39 24.52 8.30
CA LYS A 713 35.48 23.64 9.05
C LYS A 713 36.25 22.47 9.66
N THR A 714 35.74 21.97 10.79
CA THR A 714 36.18 20.69 11.36
C THR A 714 35.46 19.54 10.68
N THR A 715 36.16 18.42 10.49
CA THR A 715 35.57 17.21 9.93
C THR A 715 34.84 16.37 10.99
N ASP A 716 35.06 16.65 12.29
CA ASP A 716 34.43 15.94 13.40
C ASP A 716 32.89 16.10 13.38
N PRO A 717 32.12 15.00 13.29
CA PRO A 717 30.66 15.05 13.20
C PRO A 717 29.97 15.82 14.33
N SER A 718 30.54 15.80 15.54
CA SER A 718 29.95 16.45 16.72
C SER A 718 30.14 17.98 16.73
N LEU A 719 31.11 18.48 15.96
CA LEU A 719 31.53 19.88 15.96
C LEU A 719 31.32 20.58 14.61
N ARG A 720 31.18 19.83 13.51
CA ARG A 720 31.12 20.32 12.11
C ARG A 720 30.02 21.37 11.85
N HIS A 721 28.97 21.40 12.67
CA HIS A 721 27.85 22.36 12.55
C HIS A 721 27.76 23.37 13.71
N ARG A 722 28.75 23.42 14.61
CA ARG A 722 28.73 24.21 15.86
C ARG A 722 29.64 25.43 15.77
N LEU A 723 29.15 26.52 15.19
CA LEU A 723 29.86 27.81 15.15
C LEU A 723 30.17 28.32 16.57
N ASP A 724 29.25 28.10 17.51
CA ASP A 724 29.37 28.50 18.92
C ASP A 724 30.52 27.80 19.67
N LEU A 725 30.91 26.60 19.23
CA LEU A 725 32.03 25.85 19.78
C LEU A 725 33.35 26.06 19.03
N GLY A 726 33.34 26.89 17.97
CA GLY A 726 34.50 27.16 17.12
C GLY A 726 34.75 26.10 16.04
N GLY A 727 33.77 25.25 15.74
CA GLY A 727 33.86 24.20 14.72
C GLY A 727 33.78 24.71 13.27
N VAL A 728 33.45 25.99 13.07
CA VAL A 728 33.33 26.61 11.75
C VAL A 728 33.80 28.08 11.83
N ARG A 729 34.61 28.49 10.85
CA ARG A 729 34.95 29.89 10.56
C ARG A 729 34.53 30.21 9.13
N LEU A 730 33.80 31.31 8.96
CA LEU A 730 33.21 31.71 7.69
C LEU A 730 33.90 32.97 7.18
N ASP A 731 33.72 33.24 5.87
CA ASP A 731 34.10 34.51 5.23
C ASP A 731 35.60 34.84 5.34
N ILE A 732 36.46 33.85 5.13
CA ILE A 732 37.91 34.06 5.09
C ILE A 732 38.27 34.52 3.67
N GLN A 733 38.84 35.72 3.57
CA GLN A 733 39.04 36.43 2.29
C GLN A 733 40.45 36.27 1.69
N ASP A 734 41.43 35.89 2.51
CA ASP A 734 42.84 35.86 2.10
C ASP A 734 43.67 34.80 2.85
N ALA A 735 44.86 34.52 2.31
CA ALA A 735 45.77 33.49 2.80
C ALA A 735 46.34 33.74 4.20
N GLU A 736 46.54 35.01 4.60
CA GLU A 736 47.06 35.35 5.93
C GLU A 736 45.99 35.08 6.99
N SER A 737 44.77 35.56 6.72
CA SER A 737 43.58 35.30 7.53
C SER A 737 43.32 33.80 7.69
N LEU A 738 43.47 33.01 6.63
CA LEU A 738 43.27 31.55 6.70
C LEU A 738 44.28 30.88 7.64
N ARG A 739 45.58 31.17 7.49
CA ARG A 739 46.63 30.61 8.37
C ARG A 739 46.37 30.91 9.84
N LEU A 740 45.98 32.15 10.15
CA LEU A 740 45.63 32.56 11.51
C LEU A 740 44.41 31.80 12.03
N ASN A 741 43.36 31.68 11.23
CA ASN A 741 42.16 30.95 11.60
C ASN A 741 42.43 29.45 11.82
N VAL A 742 43.28 28.81 11.01
CA VAL A 742 43.70 27.41 11.21
C VAL A 742 44.35 27.22 12.58
N LEU A 743 45.35 28.05 12.92
CA LEU A 743 46.06 27.95 14.19
C LEU A 743 45.14 28.21 15.39
N GLN A 744 44.27 29.22 15.29
CA GLN A 744 43.30 29.54 16.33
C GLN A 744 42.27 28.42 16.51
N MET A 745 41.75 27.88 15.41
CA MET A 745 40.75 26.82 15.44
C MET A 745 41.33 25.54 16.03
N ARG A 746 42.53 25.09 15.61
CA ARG A 746 43.22 23.95 16.24
C ARG A 746 43.41 24.14 17.75
N ARG A 747 43.80 25.35 18.18
CA ARG A 747 43.93 25.67 19.61
C ARG A 747 42.60 25.57 20.36
N ILE A 748 41.52 26.11 19.81
CA ILE A 748 40.19 26.07 20.43
C ILE A 748 39.65 24.64 20.48
N LEU A 749 39.88 23.85 19.43
CA LEU A 749 39.38 22.49 19.31
C LEU A 749 40.21 21.45 20.06
N SER A 750 41.47 21.77 20.44
CA SER A 750 42.36 20.88 21.21
C SER A 750 41.72 20.27 22.47
N ARG A 751 40.78 20.99 23.10
CA ARG A 751 40.02 20.51 24.28
C ARG A 751 39.03 19.37 23.97
N TYR A 752 38.72 19.15 22.69
CA TYR A 752 37.83 18.11 22.18
C TYR A 752 38.58 17.02 21.39
N GLY A 753 39.91 17.12 21.29
CA GLY A 753 40.76 16.24 20.48
C GLY A 753 41.55 17.03 19.44
N ASP A 754 42.13 16.34 18.45
CA ASP A 754 42.82 16.95 17.31
C ASP A 754 42.06 16.63 16.02
N PRO A 755 40.89 17.25 15.79
CA PRO A 755 40.05 16.90 14.66
C PRO A 755 40.65 17.43 13.35
N ALA A 756 40.61 16.61 12.30
CA ALA A 756 41.03 17.03 10.97
C ALA A 756 40.16 18.19 10.48
N LEU A 757 40.77 19.10 9.72
CA LEU A 757 40.14 20.32 9.21
C LEU A 757 40.04 20.28 7.69
N GLU A 758 39.04 21.00 7.17
CA GLU A 758 38.82 21.17 5.73
C GLU A 758 38.57 22.64 5.37
N VAL A 759 38.98 23.02 4.16
CA VAL A 759 38.63 24.28 3.51
C VAL A 759 37.55 24.00 2.48
N GLN A 760 36.54 24.88 2.40
CA GLN A 760 35.46 24.79 1.43
C GLN A 760 35.14 26.19 0.89
N THR A 761 34.79 26.31 -0.39
CA THR A 761 34.31 27.57 -0.97
C THR A 761 33.12 28.13 -0.19
N MET A 762 33.02 29.45 -0.05
CA MET A 762 31.87 30.07 0.62
C MET A 762 30.64 30.00 -0.30
N ALA A 763 29.58 29.35 0.18
CA ALA A 763 28.30 29.35 -0.51
C ALA A 763 27.55 30.69 -0.32
N PRO A 764 26.67 31.08 -1.26
CA PRO A 764 25.82 32.26 -1.09
C PRO A 764 25.00 32.21 0.19
N VAL A 765 24.74 33.39 0.78
CA VAL A 765 23.87 33.52 1.94
C VAL A 765 22.46 33.05 1.58
N GLY A 766 21.87 32.24 2.45
CA GLY A 766 20.56 31.64 2.20
C GLY A 766 19.97 30.97 3.42
N GLN A 767 18.76 30.45 3.27
CA GLN A 767 18.09 29.69 4.30
C GLN A 767 18.66 28.28 4.35
N ALA A 768 19.12 27.86 5.54
CA ALA A 768 19.60 26.50 5.75
C ALA A 768 18.44 25.50 5.83
N CYS A 769 18.48 24.51 4.96
CA CYS A 769 17.54 23.41 4.83
C CYS A 769 18.29 22.08 5.00
N THR A 770 17.55 20.99 5.17
CA THR A 770 18.10 19.64 5.21
C THR A 770 17.19 18.68 4.44
N PHE A 771 17.80 17.74 3.74
CA PHE A 771 17.11 16.60 3.14
C PHE A 771 17.67 15.31 3.71
N ARG A 772 16.79 14.36 3.97
CA ARG A 772 17.16 13.01 4.39
C ARG A 772 16.38 11.99 3.60
N ALA A 773 17.04 10.99 3.05
CA ALA A 773 16.42 9.86 2.38
C ALA A 773 16.91 8.56 2.99
N ILE A 774 16.00 7.64 3.26
CA ILE A 774 16.31 6.31 3.81
C ILE A 774 15.65 5.22 2.96
N GLU A 775 16.22 4.02 2.97
CA GLU A 775 15.53 2.80 2.56
C GLU A 775 14.93 2.12 3.80
N ASP A 776 13.61 2.24 3.97
CA ASP A 776 12.88 1.62 5.06
C ASP A 776 12.50 0.16 4.74
N PRO A 777 12.69 -0.81 5.65
CA PRO A 777 12.32 -2.21 5.41
C PRO A 777 10.84 -2.45 5.13
N LEU A 778 9.95 -1.58 5.63
CA LEU A 778 8.52 -1.66 5.38
C LEU A 778 8.14 -0.80 4.16
N LEU A 779 8.33 0.51 4.22
CA LEU A 779 7.85 1.50 3.25
C LEU A 779 8.67 1.55 1.95
N GLY A 780 9.91 1.05 1.95
CA GLY A 780 10.89 1.31 0.90
C GLY A 780 11.45 2.73 1.02
N PRO A 781 11.60 3.48 -0.09
CA PRO A 781 12.24 4.78 -0.03
C PRO A 781 11.36 5.80 0.71
N VAL A 782 11.95 6.52 1.67
CA VAL A 782 11.32 7.63 2.36
C VAL A 782 12.23 8.84 2.25
N ILE A 783 11.72 9.94 1.71
CA ILE A 783 12.43 11.22 1.69
C ILE A 783 11.81 12.21 2.68
N SER A 784 12.65 13.02 3.29
CA SER A 784 12.30 13.97 4.35
C SER A 784 12.94 15.32 4.06
N PHE A 785 12.20 16.40 4.32
CA PHE A 785 12.66 17.77 4.14
C PHE A 785 12.29 18.61 5.36
N GLY A 786 13.20 19.51 5.75
CA GLY A 786 12.96 20.46 6.82
C GLY A 786 13.97 21.62 6.82
N LEU A 787 13.71 22.59 7.69
CA LEU A 787 14.62 23.71 7.91
C LEU A 787 15.67 23.28 8.94
N ALA A 788 16.96 23.39 8.59
CA ALA A 788 18.03 22.89 9.44
C ALA A 788 18.08 23.60 10.81
N GLY A 789 18.52 22.88 11.85
CA GLY A 789 18.60 23.39 13.24
C GLY A 789 17.42 22.93 14.11
N ASP A 790 17.03 23.74 15.10
CA ASP A 790 16.04 23.35 16.13
C ASP A 790 14.67 22.98 15.56
N ALA A 791 14.29 23.50 14.39
CA ALA A 791 13.03 23.14 13.75
C ALA A 791 12.94 21.62 13.52
N VAL A 792 13.99 21.02 12.96
CA VAL A 792 14.05 19.57 12.74
C VAL A 792 14.60 18.79 13.93
N ASN A 793 15.54 19.37 14.69
CA ASN A 793 16.25 18.65 15.77
C ASN A 793 15.47 18.60 17.09
N LEU A 794 14.62 19.59 17.35
CA LEU A 794 13.88 19.73 18.61
C LEU A 794 12.36 19.71 18.44
N LEU A 795 11.86 20.32 17.35
CA LEU A 795 10.41 20.46 17.12
C LEU A 795 9.83 19.39 16.19
N ASP A 796 10.66 18.50 15.66
CA ASP A 796 10.30 17.44 14.72
C ASP A 796 9.51 17.98 13.49
N ASP A 797 9.86 19.19 13.05
CA ASP A 797 9.18 19.90 11.94
C ASP A 797 9.68 19.40 10.58
N TRP A 798 9.37 18.15 10.29
CA TRP A 798 9.67 17.48 9.03
C TRP A 798 8.44 17.33 8.14
N ALA A 799 8.66 17.43 6.84
CA ALA A 799 7.78 16.82 5.85
C ALA A 799 8.39 15.49 5.39
N HIS A 800 7.55 14.48 5.17
CA HIS A 800 7.94 13.17 4.64
C HIS A 800 7.16 12.84 3.37
N ARG A 801 7.77 12.08 2.46
CA ARG A 801 7.16 11.56 1.23
C ARG A 801 7.72 10.18 0.87
N VAL A 802 6.93 9.39 0.15
CA VAL A 802 7.32 8.06 -0.35
C VAL A 802 7.31 8.12 -1.89
N PRO A 803 8.48 8.07 -2.55
CA PRO A 803 8.56 8.01 -4.01
C PRO A 803 7.79 6.82 -4.62
N PRO A 804 7.35 6.92 -5.90
CA PRO A 804 7.58 8.03 -6.82
C PRO A 804 6.73 9.27 -6.51
N LEU A 805 7.25 10.45 -6.83
CA LEU A 805 6.59 11.74 -6.58
C LEU A 805 6.21 12.44 -7.87
N SER A 806 5.02 13.00 -7.89
CA SER A 806 4.59 13.94 -8.93
C SER A 806 5.13 15.36 -8.68
N ALA A 807 5.04 16.23 -9.68
CA ALA A 807 5.37 17.65 -9.52
C ALA A 807 4.54 18.30 -8.40
N ALA A 808 3.26 17.93 -8.27
CA ALA A 808 2.39 18.40 -7.20
C ALA A 808 2.84 17.88 -5.81
N ASP A 809 3.26 16.62 -5.73
CA ASP A 809 3.79 16.03 -4.48
C ASP A 809 5.06 16.76 -4.00
N VAL A 810 5.95 17.07 -4.94
CA VAL A 810 7.21 17.81 -4.68
C VAL A 810 6.91 19.24 -4.21
N HIS A 811 5.98 19.92 -4.87
CA HIS A 811 5.54 21.25 -4.48
C HIS A 811 5.02 21.29 -3.03
N ASP A 812 4.17 20.33 -2.66
CA ASP A 812 3.63 20.22 -1.30
C ASP A 812 4.68 19.77 -0.28
N PHE A 813 5.67 18.99 -0.72
CA PHE A 813 6.74 18.48 0.14
C PHE A 813 7.60 19.61 0.68
N ILE A 814 8.04 20.53 -0.19
CA ILE A 814 8.85 21.68 0.21
C ILE A 814 8.06 22.67 1.09
N ARG A 815 6.74 22.76 0.89
CA ARG A 815 5.85 23.63 1.70
C ARG A 815 5.32 22.96 2.96
N GLY A 816 5.59 21.68 3.17
CA GLY A 816 5.04 20.87 4.25
C GLY A 816 5.46 21.32 5.65
N PRO A 817 6.75 21.59 5.93
CA PRO A 817 7.18 22.01 7.26
C PRO A 817 6.55 23.34 7.69
N ARG A 818 6.21 23.49 8.97
CA ARG A 818 5.63 24.73 9.51
C ARG A 818 6.61 25.90 9.34
N ALA A 819 7.90 25.64 9.50
CA ALA A 819 8.99 26.58 9.29
C ALA A 819 9.23 26.94 7.82
N ALA A 820 8.63 26.24 6.85
CA ALA A 820 8.75 26.54 5.41
C ALA A 820 8.27 27.95 5.05
N ARG A 821 7.48 28.60 5.91
CA ARG A 821 7.13 30.03 5.79
C ARG A 821 8.37 30.93 5.64
N LYS A 822 9.51 30.53 6.22
CA LYS A 822 10.79 31.27 6.08
C LYS A 822 11.32 31.29 4.64
N LEU A 823 10.96 30.31 3.82
CA LEU A 823 11.37 30.23 2.41
C LEU A 823 10.75 31.37 1.59
N PHE A 824 9.61 31.92 2.02
CA PHE A 824 8.88 32.97 1.30
C PHE A 824 9.14 34.38 1.84
N GLY A 825 10.22 34.54 2.63
CA GLY A 825 10.62 35.80 3.25
C GLY A 825 10.16 35.92 4.71
N TYR A 826 11.08 36.32 5.59
CA TYR A 826 10.83 36.43 7.03
C TYR A 826 11.76 37.48 7.67
N GLN A 827 11.21 38.36 8.52
CA GLN A 827 11.98 39.39 9.23
C GLN A 827 12.91 40.24 8.34
N GLY A 828 12.47 40.56 7.12
CA GLY A 828 13.25 41.37 6.17
C GLY A 828 14.23 40.59 5.30
N LEU A 829 14.36 39.27 5.49
CA LEU A 829 15.07 38.40 4.55
C LEU A 829 14.25 38.19 3.27
N PRO A 830 14.88 38.15 2.09
CA PRO A 830 14.20 37.89 0.83
C PRO A 830 13.67 36.46 0.75
N ALA A 831 12.69 36.23 -0.12
CA ALA A 831 12.29 34.87 -0.51
C ALA A 831 13.46 34.15 -1.18
N VAL A 832 13.54 32.84 -0.95
CA VAL A 832 14.56 31.98 -1.56
C VAL A 832 14.06 31.38 -2.88
N ASP A 833 14.96 30.81 -3.66
CA ASP A 833 14.64 30.06 -4.87
C ASP A 833 14.03 28.69 -4.53
N VAL A 834 12.72 28.70 -4.24
CA VAL A 834 11.97 27.48 -3.90
C VAL A 834 11.97 26.48 -5.05
N ALA A 835 12.04 26.93 -6.31
CA ALA A 835 12.07 26.05 -7.47
C ALA A 835 13.36 25.20 -7.49
N ALA A 836 14.50 25.75 -7.06
CA ALA A 836 15.74 24.98 -6.91
C ALA A 836 15.64 23.88 -5.84
N LEU A 837 14.89 24.11 -4.75
CA LEU A 837 14.61 23.08 -3.75
C LEU A 837 13.66 21.99 -4.28
N GLU A 838 12.67 22.39 -5.08
CA GLU A 838 11.74 21.46 -5.75
C GLU A 838 12.49 20.56 -6.76
N ASP A 839 13.38 21.12 -7.58
CA ASP A 839 14.22 20.33 -8.52
C ASP A 839 15.11 19.33 -7.77
N LEU A 840 15.79 19.78 -6.71
CA LEU A 840 16.61 18.90 -5.87
C LEU A 840 15.78 17.77 -5.24
N ALA A 841 14.58 18.08 -4.75
CA ALA A 841 13.67 17.08 -4.18
C ALA A 841 13.21 16.05 -5.23
N GLY A 842 12.92 16.49 -6.46
CA GLY A 842 12.58 15.61 -7.57
C GLY A 842 13.72 14.65 -7.93
N ARG A 843 14.95 15.18 -8.05
CA ARG A 843 16.17 14.37 -8.30
C ARG A 843 16.44 13.37 -7.19
N LEU A 844 16.30 13.80 -5.93
CA LEU A 844 16.46 12.92 -4.77
C LEU A 844 15.40 11.82 -4.73
N ALA A 845 14.14 12.14 -5.05
CA ALA A 845 13.06 11.17 -5.13
C ALA A 845 13.35 10.11 -6.22
N TRP A 846 13.80 10.54 -7.41
CA TRP A 846 14.14 9.68 -8.53
C TRP A 846 15.33 8.77 -8.20
N LEU A 847 16.40 9.33 -7.62
CA LEU A 847 17.57 8.59 -7.15
C LEU A 847 17.19 7.52 -6.14
N LYS A 848 16.37 7.88 -5.16
CA LYS A 848 16.01 6.98 -4.07
C LYS A 848 15.04 5.88 -4.51
N ASP A 849 14.13 6.15 -5.46
CA ASP A 849 13.22 5.14 -6.04
C ASP A 849 13.99 4.12 -6.90
N SER A 850 14.98 4.60 -7.65
CA SER A 850 15.80 3.81 -8.57
C SER A 850 16.85 2.93 -7.87
N HIS A 851 17.33 3.33 -6.70
CA HIS A 851 18.46 2.69 -6.01
C HIS A 851 18.12 2.35 -4.55
N PRO A 852 17.50 1.19 -4.28
CA PRO A 852 17.28 0.72 -2.90
C PRO A 852 18.58 0.45 -2.13
N GLU A 853 19.69 0.22 -2.84
CA GLU A 853 21.00 -0.02 -2.25
C GLU A 853 21.54 1.20 -1.50
N ILE A 854 21.03 2.40 -1.82
CA ILE A 854 21.29 3.62 -1.05
C ILE A 854 20.41 3.56 0.21
N ALA A 855 20.97 3.05 1.30
CA ALA A 855 20.27 2.85 2.57
C ALA A 855 20.02 4.17 3.31
N LEU A 856 20.96 5.12 3.24
CA LEU A 856 20.85 6.45 3.81
C LEU A 856 21.52 7.46 2.88
N LEU A 857 20.86 8.60 2.69
CA LEU A 857 21.42 9.80 2.09
C LEU A 857 20.96 11.00 2.93
N GLU A 858 21.89 11.86 3.33
CA GLU A 858 21.57 13.10 4.04
C GLU A 858 22.31 14.28 3.41
N PHE A 859 21.56 15.35 3.11
CA PHE A 859 22.10 16.65 2.72
C PHE A 859 21.93 17.62 3.88
N ASN A 860 23.02 17.92 4.59
CA ASN A 860 22.95 18.75 5.80
C ASN A 860 24.19 19.64 5.98
N PRO A 861 24.07 20.97 5.77
CA PRO A 861 22.91 21.70 5.27
C PRO A 861 22.91 21.84 3.73
N VAL A 862 21.72 22.11 3.19
CA VAL A 862 21.50 22.73 1.88
C VAL A 862 21.21 24.22 2.11
N LEU A 863 22.02 25.11 1.56
CA LEU A 863 21.76 26.55 1.61
C LEU A 863 20.97 27.00 0.39
N CYS A 864 19.77 27.52 0.60
CA CYS A 864 18.94 28.06 -0.48
C CYS A 864 18.98 29.60 -0.45
N GLY A 865 19.62 30.19 -1.47
CA GLY A 865 19.69 31.63 -1.64
C GLY A 865 18.52 32.17 -2.48
N ALA A 866 18.59 33.44 -2.88
CA ALA A 866 17.61 34.04 -3.81
C ALA A 866 17.72 33.50 -5.25
N SER A 867 18.86 32.88 -5.58
CA SER A 867 19.15 32.28 -6.88
C SER A 867 19.87 30.93 -6.65
N GLY A 868 19.12 29.83 -6.68
CA GLY A 868 19.65 28.48 -6.52
C GLY A 868 19.81 27.98 -5.08
N ALA A 869 20.10 26.68 -5.00
CA ALA A 869 20.40 25.95 -3.78
C ALA A 869 21.77 25.26 -3.88
N VAL A 870 22.54 25.28 -2.80
CA VAL A 870 23.90 24.72 -2.73
C VAL A 870 23.98 23.70 -1.61
N ILE A 871 24.38 22.47 -1.94
CA ILE A 871 24.57 21.38 -0.97
C ILE A 871 25.97 21.50 -0.38
N LEU A 872 26.09 21.77 0.92
CA LEU A 872 27.40 21.95 1.56
C LEU A 872 28.04 20.63 1.96
N ALA A 873 27.24 19.62 2.30
CA ALA A 873 27.71 18.32 2.70
C ALA A 873 26.66 17.26 2.36
N ALA A 874 27.14 16.07 2.01
CA ALA A 874 26.34 14.89 1.77
C ALA A 874 26.95 13.70 2.53
N ASP A 875 26.13 12.95 3.27
CA ASP A 875 26.48 11.63 3.79
C ASP A 875 25.70 10.58 3.00
N VAL A 876 26.39 9.62 2.39
CA VAL A 876 25.77 8.53 1.64
C VAL A 876 26.27 7.20 2.19
N ARG A 877 25.33 6.34 2.58
CA ARG A 877 25.61 4.98 3.04
C ARG A 877 24.85 3.98 2.18
N ILE A 878 25.59 3.01 1.68
CA ILE A 878 25.08 1.94 0.84
C ILE A 878 25.00 0.63 1.62
N GLY A 879 24.06 -0.23 1.27
CA GLY A 879 23.81 -1.51 1.91
C GLY A 879 23.16 -2.51 0.97
N ASN A 880 23.01 -3.76 1.43
CA ASN A 880 22.38 -4.80 0.62
C ASN A 880 20.85 -4.59 0.53
N ALA A 881 20.35 -4.37 -0.69
CA ALA A 881 18.94 -4.16 -0.99
C ALA A 881 18.08 -5.45 -0.98
N ALA A 882 18.66 -6.64 -0.78
CA ALA A 882 17.95 -7.94 -0.78
C ALA A 882 16.83 -8.05 0.28
N GLN A 883 16.66 -7.00 1.10
CA GLN A 883 15.58 -6.82 2.04
C GLN A 883 14.37 -6.03 1.47
N ARG A 884 14.29 -5.69 0.17
CA ARG A 884 13.09 -5.02 -0.36
C ARG A 884 11.93 -6.02 -0.59
N THR A 885 10.73 -5.70 -0.11
CA THR A 885 9.50 -6.51 -0.29
C THR A 885 8.77 -6.26 -1.61
N ASP A 886 9.26 -5.31 -2.41
CA ASP A 886 8.67 -4.89 -3.67
C ASP A 886 9.22 -5.72 -4.82
N SER A 887 8.83 -6.99 -4.88
CA SER A 887 9.09 -7.79 -6.07
C SER A 887 8.17 -7.30 -7.19
N ALA A 888 8.72 -6.99 -8.36
CA ALA A 888 7.92 -6.74 -9.56
C ALA A 888 7.11 -7.98 -10.00
N ARG A 889 7.40 -9.16 -9.44
CA ARG A 889 6.71 -10.41 -9.76
C ARG A 889 5.34 -10.46 -9.08
N ARG A 890 4.34 -10.99 -9.78
CA ARG A 890 3.07 -11.41 -9.14
C ARG A 890 3.36 -12.55 -8.17
N ALA A 891 3.36 -12.23 -6.88
CA ALA A 891 3.56 -13.16 -5.79
C ALA A 891 2.65 -12.79 -4.61
N MET A 892 1.99 -13.79 -4.03
CA MET A 892 1.30 -13.65 -2.75
C MET A 892 2.34 -13.82 -1.64
N LEU A 893 2.95 -12.70 -1.23
CA LEU A 893 3.88 -12.68 -0.11
C LEU A 893 3.11 -13.01 1.18
N GLY A 894 3.59 -14.02 1.90
CA GLY A 894 3.02 -14.50 3.17
C GLY A 894 3.40 -13.65 4.37
#